data_AF-A0A226EVW9-F1
#
_entry.id   AF-A0A226EVW9-F1
#
_cell.length_a   1.000
_cell.length_b   1.000
_cell.length_c   1.000
_cell.angle_alpha   90.00
_cell.angle_beta   90.00
_cell.angle_gamma   90.00
#
_symmetry.space_group_name_H-M   'P 1'
#
loop_
_entity.id
_entity.type
_entity.pdbx_description
1 polymer ?
#
loop_
_entity_poly.entity_id
_entity_poly.type
_entity_poly.pdbx_seq_one_letter_code
_entity_poly.pdbx_strand_id
1 'polypeptide(L)'
;MKNFQTILTISLLCLGLSSGGKLKDPSKFRADKISMRNGRQVGKWPTLSGDPIKIMAHRGEKVFMPEHTVGSYELASIEGAEYVEPDLVLTKDGHLVCFHDLTLKTGTDVALLSQFDHKKKNFTGVIDEGMGNVTITDDWFIKDFTLDELKVLKVIQKDVGIRPQRFNNMFGIPTFEDYLTTVHHNAFRLNKSVGIIPELKHPMFHNLDYPNSPRYMEELVLSTLSKWGYPMTDDGTPENCISPQDAGAQIKCGHLILQSFELECIKYLAQVTHRDRMMLIDIQLPLLTYKGLQDVTNYANYYAVWKELLYTGIEAQIEAQGIEYDKNIIAELGGFIPARDIVVEAHALGIPNVKVKITCFGDVKMEGKSLIKSFLGLEVGIYTIYDSREPSRRGCVSGNCDPENKEMELYFYFEMGVDGMFVENVGEAREIRQSYQFSVVDGNEKAVFWSHSTEQVQEFGLVKIHSIGSRSMENSTTAFEGEVWPIDYEHPPKVQPYWFEKADITWWKTFMVQNPNLAWYSTVLYLITIFGLQAFMKHRDSMRLKKTLIVWNASLALFSTVGFYRVGQELLYKFGKPEGYYGTVCLREGRNFTTDFWLLLFTLSKFVELGDTIFIVLRKQQLHALQWYHHGLVTIVSWKLFPWAEPIVVYYAVINFGIHSFMYSYFAVKGLGYRVPDSLAKTITTLQILQMVANTWNNLYTIMISRPCNRHPSSILWSLIIYISLWALFVKFFFKRYSGTKSKIN
;
A
#
# COMPACT_ATOMS: atom_id res chain seq x y z
N MET A 1 29.05 48.07 -53.52
CA MET A 1 28.74 49.13 -52.52
C MET A 1 27.84 48.52 -51.45
N LYS A 2 27.95 48.96 -50.18
CA LYS A 2 27.06 48.75 -49.00
C LYS A 2 25.97 47.67 -49.15
N ASN A 3 25.89 46.56 -48.42
CA ASN A 3 26.12 46.19 -47.00
C ASN A 3 24.79 45.60 -46.44
N PHE A 4 24.83 44.30 -46.13
CA PHE A 4 24.18 43.62 -45.00
C PHE A 4 22.78 44.05 -44.46
N GLN A 5 21.85 43.08 -44.54
CA GLN A 5 20.97 42.58 -43.46
C GLN A 5 19.72 43.36 -42.93
N THR A 6 18.57 42.65 -42.98
CA THR A 6 17.71 42.28 -41.82
C THR A 6 16.39 43.06 -41.49
N ILE A 7 15.26 42.30 -41.56
CA ILE A 7 14.02 42.31 -40.73
C ILE A 7 12.73 43.14 -41.10
N LEU A 8 11.60 42.40 -41.23
CA LEU A 8 10.16 42.71 -40.88
C LEU A 8 9.36 43.81 -41.67
N THR A 9 8.00 43.84 -41.81
CA THR A 9 6.84 42.96 -41.43
C THR A 9 5.57 43.26 -42.31
N ILE A 10 4.42 42.58 -42.03
CA ILE A 10 3.00 43.06 -42.06
C ILE A 10 2.05 42.70 -43.25
N SER A 11 1.28 41.61 -43.03
CA SER A 11 -0.21 41.49 -43.04
C SER A 11 -1.14 41.38 -44.29
N LEU A 12 -2.24 40.62 -44.07
CA LEU A 12 -3.54 40.51 -44.79
C LEU A 12 -3.58 39.82 -46.19
N LEU A 13 -4.67 39.17 -46.65
CA LEU A 13 -5.68 38.26 -46.04
C LEU A 13 -6.47 37.54 -47.19
N CYS A 14 -7.34 36.56 -46.87
CA CYS A 14 -8.29 35.83 -47.77
C CYS A 14 -7.64 34.88 -48.82
N LEU A 15 -8.11 33.67 -49.17
CA LEU A 15 -9.17 32.69 -48.79
C LEU A 15 -8.64 31.28 -49.21
N GLY A 16 -9.17 30.10 -48.83
CA GLY A 16 -10.27 29.70 -47.93
C GLY A 16 -10.60 28.17 -48.06
N LEU A 17 -11.46 27.66 -47.17
CA LEU A 17 -12.13 26.32 -47.13
C LEU A 17 -11.35 25.00 -46.84
N SER A 18 -11.92 24.26 -45.86
CA SER A 18 -11.93 22.81 -45.60
C SER A 18 -10.63 21.97 -45.52
N SER A 19 -10.24 21.58 -44.29
CA SER A 19 -10.25 20.17 -43.83
C SER A 19 -9.76 20.01 -42.37
N GLY A 20 -10.23 18.94 -41.70
CA GLY A 20 -9.62 18.27 -40.54
C GLY A 20 -8.84 19.10 -39.49
N GLY A 21 -9.53 19.90 -38.68
CA GLY A 21 -8.93 20.53 -37.50
C GLY A 21 -8.57 19.50 -36.42
N LYS A 22 -7.29 19.15 -36.28
CA LYS A 22 -6.80 18.24 -35.22
C LYS A 22 -7.12 18.79 -33.82
N LEU A 23 -7.43 17.88 -32.89
CA LEU A 23 -7.53 18.18 -31.45
C LEU A 23 -6.29 18.93 -30.97
N LYS A 24 -6.50 20.00 -30.19
CA LYS A 24 -5.42 20.79 -29.60
C LYS A 24 -4.90 20.10 -28.34
N ASP A 25 -3.58 20.19 -28.16
CA ASP A 25 -2.80 19.71 -27.02
C ASP A 25 -3.44 20.05 -25.66
N PRO A 26 -3.88 19.06 -24.86
CA PRO A 26 -4.50 19.28 -23.55
C PRO A 26 -3.58 19.93 -22.51
N SER A 27 -2.26 19.82 -22.64
CA SER A 27 -1.31 20.29 -21.63
C SER A 27 -1.44 21.80 -21.36
N LYS A 28 -1.79 22.58 -22.39
CA LYS A 28 -1.94 24.03 -22.30
C LYS A 28 -3.25 24.51 -21.68
N PHE A 29 -4.24 23.62 -21.50
CA PHE A 29 -5.46 23.97 -20.75
C PHE A 29 -5.28 23.90 -19.23
N ARG A 30 -4.19 23.29 -18.74
CA ARG A 30 -3.98 23.02 -17.30
C ARG A 30 -3.34 24.18 -16.53
N ALA A 31 -2.61 25.08 -17.19
CA ALA A 31 -1.95 26.23 -16.53
C ALA A 31 -2.86 27.47 -16.41
N ASP A 32 -3.40 27.95 -17.54
CA ASP A 32 -4.00 29.30 -17.65
C ASP A 32 -5.36 29.50 -16.95
N LYS A 33 -5.89 28.48 -16.27
CA LYS A 33 -7.07 28.58 -15.39
C LYS A 33 -6.77 28.42 -13.89
N ILE A 34 -5.60 27.93 -13.49
CA ILE A 34 -5.23 27.80 -12.07
C ILE A 34 -5.01 29.19 -11.43
N SER A 35 -4.67 30.20 -12.23
CA SER A 35 -4.39 31.58 -11.78
C SER A 35 -5.62 32.47 -11.53
N MET A 36 -6.86 32.02 -11.75
CA MET A 36 -8.06 32.89 -11.70
C MET A 36 -9.30 32.35 -10.96
N ARG A 37 -9.14 31.45 -9.98
CA ARG A 37 -10.12 31.28 -8.87
C ARG A 37 -9.42 31.49 -7.53
N ASN A 38 -9.08 32.75 -7.30
CA ASN A 38 -8.34 33.32 -6.16
C ASN A 38 -8.74 32.73 -4.79
N GLY A 39 -7.76 32.25 -4.00
CA GLY A 39 -8.00 31.97 -2.58
C GLY A 39 -7.09 30.95 -1.88
N ARG A 40 -6.45 30.04 -2.62
CA ARG A 40 -5.67 28.93 -2.02
C ARG A 40 -4.51 29.44 -1.15
N GLN A 41 -4.67 29.36 0.17
CA GLN A 41 -3.62 29.68 1.13
C GLN A 41 -2.53 28.59 1.06
N VAL A 42 -1.26 28.98 0.95
CA VAL A 42 -0.12 28.06 0.99
C VAL A 42 -0.13 27.31 2.33
N GLY A 43 0.07 25.99 2.30
CA GLY A 43 -0.03 25.15 3.50
C GLY A 43 -1.46 24.75 3.91
N LYS A 44 -2.47 24.91 3.04
CA LYS A 44 -3.84 24.40 3.27
C LYS A 44 -4.38 23.54 2.13
N TRP A 45 -5.25 22.60 2.48
CA TRP A 45 -6.03 21.83 1.52
C TRP A 45 -7.17 22.68 0.93
N PRO A 46 -7.72 22.30 -0.24
CA PRO A 46 -8.91 22.93 -0.82
C PRO A 46 -10.24 22.46 -0.18
N THR A 47 -10.20 21.71 0.91
CA THR A 47 -11.37 21.29 1.70
C THR A 47 -12.06 22.48 2.37
N LEU A 48 -13.35 22.39 2.74
CA LEU A 48 -14.05 23.51 3.40
C LEU A 48 -13.36 23.92 4.71
N SER A 49 -12.84 22.91 5.41
CA SER A 49 -12.10 23.06 6.66
C SER A 49 -10.64 23.52 6.49
N GLY A 50 -10.06 23.41 5.28
CA GLY A 50 -8.62 23.58 5.02
C GLY A 50 -7.74 22.43 5.54
N ASP A 51 -8.34 21.48 6.25
CA ASP A 51 -7.76 20.28 6.87
C ASP A 51 -7.56 19.16 5.82
N PRO A 52 -6.71 18.16 6.09
CA PRO A 52 -6.65 16.95 5.26
C PRO A 52 -8.00 16.24 5.18
N ILE A 53 -8.33 15.86 3.94
CA ILE A 53 -9.35 14.87 3.55
C ILE A 53 -9.41 13.73 4.57
N LYS A 54 -10.54 13.59 5.28
CA LYS A 54 -10.77 12.46 6.20
C LYS A 54 -10.90 11.16 5.38
N ILE A 55 -10.41 10.05 5.91
CA ILE A 55 -10.54 8.70 5.36
C ILE A 55 -11.57 7.93 6.20
N MET A 56 -12.50 7.28 5.52
CA MET A 56 -13.62 6.52 6.05
C MET A 56 -13.44 5.07 5.57
N ALA A 57 -13.50 4.10 6.45
CA ALA A 57 -13.30 2.70 6.08
C ALA A 57 -14.64 2.07 5.71
N HIS A 58 -14.85 1.81 4.43
CA HIS A 58 -16.11 1.32 3.93
C HIS A 58 -16.27 -0.18 4.19
N ARG A 59 -17.26 -0.54 5.01
CA ARG A 59 -17.50 -1.87 5.59
C ARG A 59 -16.30 -2.40 6.38
N GLY A 60 -15.48 -1.47 6.90
CA GLY A 60 -14.15 -1.73 7.45
C GLY A 60 -13.05 -1.82 6.37
N GLU A 61 -11.97 -2.53 6.68
CA GLU A 61 -10.84 -2.77 5.78
C GLU A 61 -11.16 -3.99 4.88
N LYS A 62 -12.08 -3.76 3.93
CA LYS A 62 -12.67 -4.83 3.13
C LYS A 62 -11.78 -5.37 2.00
N VAL A 63 -10.64 -4.71 1.72
CA VAL A 63 -9.64 -5.22 0.78
C VAL A 63 -8.85 -6.39 1.38
N PHE A 64 -8.62 -6.41 2.69
CA PHE A 64 -7.93 -7.52 3.36
C PHE A 64 -8.84 -8.53 4.08
N MET A 65 -10.00 -8.12 4.60
CA MET A 65 -10.95 -8.99 5.33
C MET A 65 -12.36 -8.95 4.73
N PRO A 66 -13.26 -9.91 5.02
CA PRO A 66 -14.62 -9.88 4.50
C PRO A 66 -15.37 -8.66 5.02
N GLU A 67 -16.21 -8.07 4.17
CA GLU A 67 -16.96 -6.86 4.51
C GLU A 67 -17.94 -7.09 5.67
N HIS A 68 -18.14 -6.05 6.49
CA HIS A 68 -18.89 -6.09 7.74
C HIS A 68 -18.49 -7.20 8.72
N THR A 69 -17.20 -7.33 9.00
CA THR A 69 -16.73 -8.22 10.06
C THR A 69 -16.07 -7.44 11.19
N VAL A 70 -16.15 -7.95 12.42
CA VAL A 70 -15.40 -7.35 13.54
C VAL A 70 -13.89 -7.23 13.22
N GLY A 71 -13.37 -8.14 12.40
CA GLY A 71 -12.01 -8.06 11.85
C GLY A 71 -11.78 -6.91 10.86
N SER A 72 -12.68 -6.69 9.89
CA SER A 72 -12.55 -5.55 8.96
C SER A 72 -12.66 -4.22 9.71
N TYR A 73 -13.54 -4.13 10.71
CA TYR A 73 -13.68 -2.94 11.57
C TYR A 73 -12.46 -2.70 12.49
N GLU A 74 -11.87 -3.75 13.07
CA GLU A 74 -10.63 -3.63 13.86
C GLU A 74 -9.43 -3.24 13.00
N LEU A 75 -9.22 -3.90 11.85
CA LEU A 75 -8.10 -3.58 10.98
C LEU A 75 -8.19 -2.14 10.44
N ALA A 76 -9.37 -1.68 9.99
CA ALA A 76 -9.58 -0.29 9.58
C ALA A 76 -9.25 0.74 10.68
N SER A 77 -9.60 0.40 11.92
CA SER A 77 -9.31 1.24 13.08
C SER A 77 -7.80 1.32 13.34
N ILE A 78 -7.10 0.18 13.29
CA ILE A 78 -5.65 0.05 13.47
C ILE A 78 -4.88 0.74 12.33
N GLU A 79 -5.29 0.54 11.08
CA GLU A 79 -4.74 1.26 9.91
C GLU A 79 -5.05 2.76 9.94
N GLY A 80 -5.90 3.20 10.87
CA GLY A 80 -5.97 4.58 11.31
C GLY A 80 -6.96 5.44 10.54
N ALA A 81 -8.03 4.84 10.00
CA ALA A 81 -9.18 5.56 9.46
C ALA A 81 -9.74 6.58 10.47
N GLU A 82 -10.36 7.66 9.98
CA GLU A 82 -11.05 8.63 10.84
C GLU A 82 -12.53 8.26 11.08
N TYR A 83 -13.14 7.44 10.21
CA TYR A 83 -14.44 6.82 10.43
C TYR A 83 -14.43 5.34 9.97
N VAL A 84 -15.38 4.54 10.45
CA VAL A 84 -15.69 3.20 9.94
C VAL A 84 -17.20 3.11 9.71
N GLU A 85 -17.64 2.62 8.56
CA GLU A 85 -19.07 2.48 8.22
C GLU A 85 -19.56 1.02 8.36
N PRO A 86 -20.83 0.85 8.82
CA PRO A 86 -21.66 -0.32 8.58
C PRO A 86 -22.98 0.01 7.82
N ASP A 87 -23.21 -0.62 6.68
CA ASP A 87 -24.55 -0.93 6.16
C ASP A 87 -25.37 -1.73 7.19
N LEU A 88 -26.53 -1.22 7.58
CA LEU A 88 -27.46 -1.86 8.52
C LEU A 88 -28.70 -2.38 7.79
N VAL A 89 -29.11 -3.60 8.13
CA VAL A 89 -30.33 -4.29 7.64
C VAL A 89 -31.05 -4.98 8.80
N LEU A 90 -32.36 -5.24 8.65
CA LEU A 90 -33.18 -5.91 9.67
C LEU A 90 -33.35 -7.42 9.44
N THR A 91 -33.25 -8.17 10.54
CA THR A 91 -33.65 -9.59 10.64
C THR A 91 -35.17 -9.73 10.76
N LYS A 92 -35.65 -10.98 10.62
CA LYS A 92 -37.06 -11.37 10.80
C LYS A 92 -37.64 -11.05 12.19
N ASP A 93 -36.77 -11.07 13.20
CA ASP A 93 -37.09 -10.89 14.62
C ASP A 93 -36.72 -9.50 15.17
N GLY A 94 -36.46 -8.52 14.28
CA GLY A 94 -36.32 -7.12 14.67
C GLY A 94 -34.96 -6.73 15.23
N HIS A 95 -33.88 -7.40 14.81
CA HIS A 95 -32.51 -7.03 15.16
C HIS A 95 -31.81 -6.32 13.99
N LEU A 96 -30.98 -5.32 14.30
CA LEU A 96 -30.05 -4.69 13.36
C LEU A 96 -28.76 -5.52 13.26
N VAL A 97 -28.43 -5.94 12.04
CA VAL A 97 -27.15 -6.59 11.70
C VAL A 97 -26.41 -5.78 10.65
N CYS A 98 -25.08 -5.82 10.67
CA CYS A 98 -24.28 -5.11 9.68
C CYS A 98 -24.05 -6.01 8.46
N PHE A 99 -24.68 -5.68 7.33
CA PHE A 99 -24.55 -6.42 6.08
C PHE A 99 -25.12 -5.60 4.90
N HIS A 100 -24.41 -5.55 3.77
CA HIS A 100 -24.81 -4.73 2.62
C HIS A 100 -25.94 -5.31 1.76
N ASP A 101 -25.80 -6.57 1.32
CA ASP A 101 -26.73 -7.17 0.36
C ASP A 101 -27.99 -7.61 1.11
N LEU A 102 -29.19 -7.34 0.58
CA LEU A 102 -30.45 -7.85 1.17
C LEU A 102 -30.54 -9.39 1.17
N THR A 103 -29.62 -10.06 0.48
CA THR A 103 -29.55 -11.52 0.36
C THR A 103 -28.17 -12.10 0.69
N LEU A 104 -28.14 -13.38 1.05
CA LEU A 104 -27.03 -14.00 1.78
C LEU A 104 -26.03 -14.78 0.88
N LYS A 105 -26.42 -15.16 -0.34
CA LYS A 105 -25.67 -16.06 -1.26
C LYS A 105 -24.32 -15.53 -1.75
N THR A 106 -24.13 -14.21 -1.76
CA THR A 106 -22.91 -13.52 -2.22
C THR A 106 -21.88 -13.30 -1.11
N GLY A 107 -22.33 -13.09 0.13
CA GLY A 107 -21.48 -12.74 1.27
C GLY A 107 -21.42 -13.79 2.39
N THR A 108 -22.11 -14.93 2.28
CA THR A 108 -22.07 -16.00 3.31
C THR A 108 -21.97 -17.42 2.75
N ASP A 109 -21.72 -18.37 3.65
CA ASP A 109 -21.74 -19.81 3.39
C ASP A 109 -23.15 -20.44 3.31
N VAL A 110 -24.23 -19.66 3.32
CA VAL A 110 -25.63 -20.15 3.34
C VAL A 110 -25.94 -21.22 2.28
N ALA A 111 -25.34 -21.11 1.09
CA ALA A 111 -25.53 -22.04 -0.02
C ALA A 111 -24.94 -23.44 0.20
N LEU A 112 -24.13 -23.63 1.27
CA LEU A 112 -23.59 -24.92 1.71
C LEU A 112 -24.45 -25.57 2.81
N LEU A 113 -25.43 -24.83 3.37
CA LEU A 113 -26.18 -25.22 4.55
C LEU A 113 -27.62 -25.60 4.18
N SER A 114 -27.80 -26.84 3.70
CA SER A 114 -29.07 -27.36 3.17
C SER A 114 -30.26 -27.29 4.13
N GLN A 115 -30.03 -27.17 5.44
CA GLN A 115 -31.07 -26.87 6.42
C GLN A 115 -31.86 -25.59 6.09
N PHE A 116 -31.25 -24.63 5.39
CA PHE A 116 -31.86 -23.37 4.99
C PHE A 116 -32.41 -23.37 3.55
N ASP A 117 -32.27 -24.44 2.76
CA ASP A 117 -32.76 -24.48 1.37
C ASP A 117 -34.26 -24.14 1.24
N HIS A 118 -35.05 -24.47 2.27
CA HIS A 118 -36.49 -24.18 2.34
C HIS A 118 -36.84 -22.68 2.41
N LYS A 119 -35.85 -21.80 2.61
CA LYS A 119 -36.00 -20.33 2.63
C LYS A 119 -35.56 -19.65 1.34
N LYS A 120 -35.04 -20.42 0.37
CA LYS A 120 -34.65 -19.91 -0.94
C LYS A 120 -35.89 -19.44 -1.71
N LYS A 121 -35.87 -18.20 -2.23
CA LYS A 121 -37.00 -17.62 -2.96
C LYS A 121 -36.56 -16.77 -4.14
N ASN A 122 -37.52 -16.54 -5.04
CA ASN A 122 -37.44 -15.55 -6.11
C ASN A 122 -38.24 -14.31 -5.69
N PHE A 123 -37.82 -13.13 -6.14
CA PHE A 123 -38.49 -11.86 -5.88
C PHE A 123 -38.41 -10.97 -7.12
N THR A 124 -39.50 -10.28 -7.43
CA THR A 124 -39.51 -9.18 -8.40
C THR A 124 -40.33 -8.03 -7.81
N GLY A 125 -39.74 -6.85 -7.69
CA GLY A 125 -40.41 -5.69 -7.13
C GLY A 125 -39.47 -4.51 -6.87
N VAL A 126 -40.04 -3.39 -6.43
CA VAL A 126 -39.29 -2.20 -6.00
C VAL A 126 -38.65 -2.48 -4.64
N ILE A 127 -37.40 -2.05 -4.47
CA ILE A 127 -36.62 -2.17 -3.23
C ILE A 127 -36.29 -0.78 -2.64
N ASP A 128 -36.18 0.23 -3.49
CA ASP A 128 -35.80 1.60 -3.16
C ASP A 128 -36.65 2.56 -4.00
N GLU A 129 -37.06 3.71 -3.45
CA GLU A 129 -37.90 4.70 -4.15
C GLU A 129 -37.22 5.23 -5.44
N GLY A 130 -35.88 5.21 -5.50
CA GLY A 130 -35.09 5.59 -6.67
C GLY A 130 -34.82 4.47 -7.69
N MET A 131 -35.16 3.21 -7.39
CA MET A 131 -34.86 2.06 -8.26
C MET A 131 -36.11 1.48 -8.94
N GLY A 132 -35.93 1.01 -10.18
CA GLY A 132 -36.94 0.19 -10.86
C GLY A 132 -37.13 -1.19 -10.23
N ASN A 133 -38.03 -2.00 -10.79
CA ASN A 133 -38.26 -3.38 -10.33
C ASN A 133 -36.96 -4.22 -10.43
N VAL A 134 -36.38 -4.54 -9.28
CA VAL A 134 -35.25 -5.48 -9.16
C VAL A 134 -35.80 -6.90 -9.22
N THR A 135 -35.07 -7.83 -9.87
CA THR A 135 -35.39 -9.26 -9.85
C THR A 135 -34.23 -10.06 -9.27
N ILE A 136 -34.55 -10.88 -8.26
CA ILE A 136 -33.61 -11.73 -7.52
C ILE A 136 -34.08 -13.19 -7.67
N THR A 137 -33.14 -14.10 -7.95
CA THR A 137 -33.43 -15.52 -8.20
C THR A 137 -32.56 -16.47 -7.38
N ASP A 138 -33.21 -17.53 -6.87
CA ASP A 138 -32.60 -18.63 -6.12
C ASP A 138 -31.71 -18.15 -4.95
N ASP A 139 -32.23 -17.23 -4.13
CA ASP A 139 -31.49 -16.59 -3.04
C ASP A 139 -32.28 -16.53 -1.72
N TRP A 140 -31.59 -16.17 -0.63
CA TRP A 140 -32.06 -16.16 0.75
C TRP A 140 -32.03 -14.72 1.29
N PHE A 141 -33.18 -14.15 1.66
CA PHE A 141 -33.25 -12.78 2.17
C PHE A 141 -33.00 -12.73 3.67
N ILE A 142 -32.25 -11.72 4.13
CA ILE A 142 -31.89 -11.54 5.55
C ILE A 142 -33.14 -11.45 6.44
N LYS A 143 -34.20 -10.78 5.96
CA LYS A 143 -35.47 -10.64 6.68
C LYS A 143 -36.31 -11.93 6.80
N ASP A 144 -35.88 -13.04 6.19
CA ASP A 144 -36.49 -14.36 6.40
C ASP A 144 -35.83 -15.15 7.57
N PHE A 145 -34.72 -14.66 8.12
CA PHE A 145 -33.91 -15.31 9.15
C PHE A 145 -34.01 -14.57 10.48
N THR A 146 -34.09 -15.34 11.57
CA THR A 146 -33.88 -14.80 12.93
C THR A 146 -32.41 -14.52 13.18
N LEU A 147 -32.10 -13.67 14.16
CA LEU A 147 -30.72 -13.38 14.54
C LEU A 147 -29.94 -14.65 14.92
N ASP A 148 -30.58 -15.60 15.61
CA ASP A 148 -29.94 -16.87 15.99
C ASP A 148 -29.74 -17.83 14.80
N GLU A 149 -30.56 -17.76 13.75
CA GLU A 149 -30.30 -18.46 12.49
C GLU A 149 -29.11 -17.81 11.73
N LEU A 150 -29.01 -16.48 11.72
CA LEU A 150 -27.89 -15.77 11.09
C LEU A 150 -26.55 -16.02 11.79
N LYS A 151 -26.52 -16.18 13.12
CA LYS A 151 -25.30 -16.54 13.88
C LYS A 151 -24.70 -17.90 13.49
N VAL A 152 -25.50 -18.81 12.91
CA VAL A 152 -25.00 -20.07 12.35
C VAL A 152 -24.10 -19.79 11.14
N LEU A 153 -24.52 -18.88 10.26
CA LEU A 153 -23.82 -18.53 9.03
C LEU A 153 -22.43 -17.96 9.30
N LYS A 154 -21.57 -18.02 8.28
CA LYS A 154 -20.25 -17.40 8.29
C LYS A 154 -20.06 -16.52 7.05
N VAL A 155 -19.37 -15.41 7.25
CA VAL A 155 -19.11 -14.41 6.20
C VAL A 155 -17.96 -14.90 5.31
N ILE A 156 -18.10 -14.71 3.99
CA ILE A 156 -17.08 -14.96 2.99
C ILE A 156 -16.69 -13.68 2.27
N GLN A 157 -15.42 -13.56 1.87
CA GLN A 157 -14.96 -12.43 1.08
C GLN A 157 -15.59 -12.47 -0.31
N LYS A 158 -16.17 -11.36 -0.78
CA LYS A 158 -16.70 -11.27 -2.15
C LYS A 158 -15.55 -11.46 -3.14
N ASP A 159 -15.62 -12.52 -3.95
CA ASP A 159 -14.55 -12.82 -4.90
C ASP A 159 -14.64 -11.93 -6.15
N VAL A 160 -13.75 -10.95 -6.19
CA VAL A 160 -13.51 -10.05 -7.34
C VAL A 160 -12.12 -10.29 -7.96
N GLY A 161 -11.56 -11.49 -7.77
CA GLY A 161 -10.31 -11.94 -8.38
C GLY A 161 -9.02 -11.46 -7.69
N ILE A 162 -9.03 -10.31 -7.00
CA ILE A 162 -7.83 -9.78 -6.31
C ILE A 162 -7.89 -9.87 -4.77
N ARG A 163 -9.09 -9.97 -4.18
CA ARG A 163 -9.27 -9.94 -2.71
C ARG A 163 -8.96 -11.31 -2.08
N PRO A 164 -8.23 -11.37 -0.95
CA PRO A 164 -7.71 -12.61 -0.42
C PRO A 164 -8.78 -13.41 0.34
N GLN A 165 -9.25 -14.50 -0.25
CA GLN A 165 -10.23 -15.47 0.30
C GLN A 165 -9.79 -16.21 1.60
N ARG A 166 -8.70 -15.77 2.24
CA ARG A 166 -8.03 -16.44 3.38
C ARG A 166 -8.69 -16.20 4.73
N PHE A 167 -9.71 -15.35 4.79
CA PHE A 167 -10.50 -15.04 5.99
C PHE A 167 -11.95 -15.57 5.91
N ASN A 168 -12.30 -16.25 4.83
CA ASN A 168 -13.62 -16.85 4.65
C ASN A 168 -13.94 -17.82 5.79
N ASN A 169 -15.20 -17.84 6.20
CA ASN A 169 -15.75 -18.70 7.24
C ASN A 169 -15.22 -18.44 8.67
N MET A 170 -14.35 -17.44 8.88
CA MET A 170 -13.77 -17.15 10.20
C MET A 170 -14.61 -16.19 11.07
N PHE A 171 -15.53 -15.43 10.47
CA PHE A 171 -16.41 -14.47 11.14
C PHE A 171 -17.89 -14.83 10.91
N GLY A 172 -18.75 -14.54 11.89
CA GLY A 172 -20.21 -14.49 11.68
C GLY A 172 -20.66 -13.07 11.32
N ILE A 173 -21.92 -12.92 10.90
CA ILE A 173 -22.54 -11.61 10.69
C ILE A 173 -22.66 -10.90 12.06
N PRO A 174 -22.10 -9.70 12.26
CA PRO A 174 -22.19 -8.98 13.52
C PRO A 174 -23.52 -8.22 13.64
N THR A 175 -24.01 -8.09 14.88
CA THR A 175 -25.07 -7.11 15.17
C THR A 175 -24.51 -5.69 15.14
N PHE A 176 -25.39 -4.69 15.07
CA PHE A 176 -25.00 -3.30 15.25
C PHE A 176 -24.35 -3.04 16.63
N GLU A 177 -24.74 -3.80 17.66
CA GLU A 177 -24.13 -3.73 19.00
C GLU A 177 -22.70 -4.31 19.03
N ASP A 178 -22.42 -5.37 18.26
CA ASP A 178 -21.07 -5.92 18.09
C ASP A 178 -20.15 -4.91 17.36
N TYR A 179 -20.67 -4.22 16.34
CA TYR A 179 -19.96 -3.12 15.66
C TYR A 179 -19.66 -1.97 16.63
N LEU A 180 -20.66 -1.47 17.37
CA LEU A 180 -20.48 -0.36 18.32
C LEU A 180 -19.46 -0.75 19.41
N THR A 181 -19.55 -1.96 19.94
CA THR A 181 -18.55 -2.54 20.86
C THR A 181 -17.14 -2.50 20.27
N THR A 182 -16.99 -2.95 19.02
CA THR A 182 -15.70 -3.03 18.33
C THR A 182 -15.08 -1.64 18.14
N VAL A 183 -15.84 -0.67 17.64
CA VAL A 183 -15.34 0.70 17.43
C VAL A 183 -15.01 1.37 18.76
N HIS A 184 -15.81 1.16 19.80
CA HIS A 184 -15.57 1.72 21.14
C HIS A 184 -14.30 1.13 21.80
N HIS A 185 -14.12 -0.18 21.73
CA HIS A 185 -12.92 -0.86 22.23
C HIS A 185 -11.64 -0.41 21.47
N ASN A 186 -11.75 -0.21 20.14
CA ASN A 186 -10.65 0.33 19.34
C ASN A 186 -10.34 1.78 19.70
N ALA A 187 -11.36 2.62 19.91
CA ALA A 187 -11.16 4.01 20.30
C ALA A 187 -10.45 4.13 21.67
N PHE A 188 -10.75 3.22 22.60
CA PHE A 188 -10.01 3.05 23.86
C PHE A 188 -8.56 2.62 23.61
N ARG A 189 -8.34 1.47 22.97
CA ARG A 189 -7.01 0.85 22.76
C ARG A 189 -6.05 1.71 21.95
N LEU A 190 -6.56 2.49 21.00
CA LEU A 190 -5.77 3.37 20.14
C LEU A 190 -5.65 4.80 20.70
N ASN A 191 -6.35 5.11 21.80
CA ASN A 191 -6.47 6.46 22.38
C ASN A 191 -6.83 7.53 21.33
N LYS A 192 -7.78 7.19 20.45
CA LYS A 192 -8.18 7.98 19.28
C LYS A 192 -9.69 7.80 19.04
N SER A 193 -10.45 8.89 18.98
CA SER A 193 -11.85 8.83 18.54
C SER A 193 -11.93 8.33 17.08
N VAL A 194 -12.66 7.23 16.86
CA VAL A 194 -12.99 6.68 15.55
C VAL A 194 -14.47 6.98 15.27
N GLY A 195 -14.77 7.72 14.21
CA GLY A 195 -16.14 8.06 13.84
C GLY A 195 -16.94 6.87 13.30
N ILE A 196 -18.26 7.00 13.33
CA ILE A 196 -19.21 5.98 12.87
C ILE A 196 -20.13 6.57 11.80
N ILE A 197 -20.37 5.82 10.72
CA ILE A 197 -21.31 6.22 9.66
C ILE A 197 -22.27 5.07 9.34
N PRO A 198 -23.22 4.73 10.24
CA PRO A 198 -24.27 3.76 9.95
C PRO A 198 -25.13 4.17 8.75
N GLU A 199 -25.20 3.29 7.75
CA GLU A 199 -26.14 3.39 6.65
C GLU A 199 -27.43 2.63 6.97
N LEU A 200 -28.57 3.29 6.79
CA LEU A 200 -29.87 2.65 6.84
C LEU A 200 -30.17 2.15 5.43
N LYS A 201 -29.97 0.84 5.21
CA LYS A 201 -30.08 0.22 3.89
C LYS A 201 -31.53 -0.15 3.58
N HIS A 202 -32.07 0.43 2.51
CA HIS A 202 -33.45 0.23 2.04
C HIS A 202 -34.53 0.19 3.15
N PRO A 203 -34.62 1.21 4.03
CA PRO A 203 -35.56 1.21 5.15
C PRO A 203 -37.03 1.05 4.72
N MET A 204 -37.46 1.53 3.56
CA MET A 204 -38.78 1.22 2.99
C MET A 204 -39.00 -0.30 2.89
N PHE A 205 -38.07 -1.02 2.26
CA PHE A 205 -38.19 -2.47 2.02
C PHE A 205 -38.24 -3.30 3.32
N HIS A 206 -37.58 -2.83 4.37
CA HIS A 206 -37.64 -3.44 5.70
C HIS A 206 -38.90 -3.04 6.49
N ASN A 207 -39.29 -1.75 6.50
CA ASN A 207 -40.45 -1.25 7.24
C ASN A 207 -41.79 -1.82 6.73
N LEU A 208 -41.85 -2.32 5.48
CA LEU A 208 -43.01 -3.08 4.96
C LEU A 208 -43.43 -4.28 5.83
N ASP A 209 -42.50 -4.90 6.57
CA ASP A 209 -42.81 -6.03 7.45
C ASP A 209 -43.34 -5.57 8.84
N TYR A 210 -43.27 -4.27 9.13
CA TYR A 210 -43.60 -3.66 10.43
C TYR A 210 -44.74 -2.62 10.31
N PRO A 211 -45.94 -2.98 9.79
CA PRO A 211 -47.00 -2.01 9.43
C PRO A 211 -47.57 -1.18 10.59
N ASN A 212 -47.20 -1.46 11.84
CA ASN A 212 -47.56 -0.68 13.03
C ASN A 212 -46.53 0.40 13.42
N SER A 213 -45.31 0.37 12.86
CA SER A 213 -44.39 1.51 12.85
C SER A 213 -43.78 1.66 11.44
N PRO A 214 -44.23 2.63 10.63
CA PRO A 214 -43.72 2.84 9.26
C PRO A 214 -42.29 3.41 9.22
N ARG A 215 -41.66 3.64 10.37
CA ARG A 215 -40.28 4.09 10.56
C ARG A 215 -39.52 3.20 11.56
N TYR A 216 -39.90 1.93 11.66
CA TYR A 216 -39.39 0.99 12.65
C TYR A 216 -37.86 0.83 12.61
N MET A 217 -37.27 0.75 11.42
CA MET A 217 -35.82 0.64 11.25
C MET A 217 -35.09 1.89 11.74
N GLU A 218 -35.61 3.07 11.40
CA GLU A 218 -35.07 4.35 11.85
C GLU A 218 -35.19 4.51 13.38
N GLU A 219 -36.38 4.23 13.94
CA GLU A 219 -36.62 4.24 15.39
C GLU A 219 -35.69 3.28 16.15
N LEU A 220 -35.43 2.09 15.60
CA LEU A 220 -34.52 1.11 16.19
C LEU A 220 -33.05 1.56 16.12
N VAL A 221 -32.59 2.12 14.99
CA VAL A 221 -31.22 2.66 14.86
C VAL A 221 -30.98 3.79 15.86
N LEU A 222 -31.91 4.74 15.97
CA LEU A 222 -31.78 5.89 16.86
C LEU A 222 -31.84 5.49 18.35
N SER A 223 -32.70 4.53 18.71
CA SER A 223 -32.78 4.02 20.09
C SER A 223 -31.57 3.17 20.47
N THR A 224 -31.01 2.37 19.56
CA THR A 224 -29.71 1.71 19.77
C THR A 224 -28.60 2.74 19.94
N LEU A 225 -28.46 3.73 19.06
CA LEU A 225 -27.43 4.77 19.21
C LEU A 225 -27.53 5.53 20.55
N SER A 226 -28.75 5.85 20.98
CA SER A 226 -28.98 6.49 22.28
C SER A 226 -28.64 5.59 23.48
N LYS A 227 -28.89 4.26 23.38
CA LYS A 227 -28.45 3.27 24.38
C LYS A 227 -26.92 3.21 24.51
N TRP A 228 -26.19 3.45 23.41
CA TRP A 228 -24.74 3.31 23.32
C TRP A 228 -23.94 4.61 23.54
N GLY A 229 -24.60 5.70 23.94
CA GLY A 229 -23.94 6.94 24.37
C GLY A 229 -24.00 8.10 23.37
N TYR A 230 -24.73 7.95 22.25
CA TYR A 230 -25.01 9.00 21.27
C TYR A 230 -26.44 9.54 21.47
N PRO A 231 -26.67 10.56 22.34
CA PRO A 231 -28.01 11.14 22.52
C PRO A 231 -28.51 11.79 21.23
N MET A 232 -29.83 11.78 21.00
CA MET A 232 -30.46 12.29 19.76
C MET A 232 -30.65 13.81 19.72
N THR A 233 -30.46 14.49 20.84
CA THR A 233 -30.65 15.94 20.99
C THR A 233 -29.39 16.62 21.48
N ASP A 234 -29.06 17.78 20.90
CA ASP A 234 -27.94 18.62 21.35
C ASP A 234 -28.34 19.50 22.57
N ASP A 235 -29.00 18.89 23.56
CA ASP A 235 -29.49 19.55 24.78
C ASP A 235 -28.38 19.87 25.81
N GLY A 236 -27.13 19.61 25.43
CA GLY A 236 -25.96 19.71 26.30
C GLY A 236 -25.63 18.42 27.05
N THR A 237 -26.37 17.31 26.84
CA THR A 237 -25.95 15.99 27.36
C THR A 237 -24.60 15.58 26.76
N PRO A 238 -23.56 15.33 27.58
CA PRO A 238 -22.28 14.91 27.06
C PRO A 238 -22.35 13.51 26.44
N GLU A 239 -21.77 13.38 25.24
CA GLU A 239 -21.51 12.10 24.61
C GLU A 239 -20.72 11.18 25.56
N ASN A 240 -21.35 10.07 25.97
CA ASN A 240 -20.85 9.20 27.04
C ASN A 240 -20.73 7.76 26.53
N CYS A 241 -19.88 7.56 25.53
CA CYS A 241 -19.56 6.23 25.03
C CYS A 241 -18.78 5.45 26.09
N ILE A 242 -19.15 4.18 26.21
CA ILE A 242 -18.60 3.23 27.16
C ILE A 242 -18.05 2.04 26.36
N SER A 243 -16.88 1.53 26.74
CA SER A 243 -16.44 0.21 26.29
C SER A 243 -17.03 -0.88 27.21
N PRO A 244 -17.85 -1.81 26.68
CA PRO A 244 -18.34 -2.96 27.46
C PRO A 244 -17.21 -3.94 27.82
N GLN A 245 -16.14 -3.96 27.01
CA GLN A 245 -15.02 -4.89 27.16
C GLN A 245 -13.99 -4.37 28.17
N ASP A 246 -13.78 -3.05 28.24
CA ASP A 246 -12.80 -2.40 29.12
C ASP A 246 -13.44 -1.89 30.43
N ALA A 247 -14.18 -2.78 31.11
CA ALA A 247 -14.74 -2.56 32.45
C ALA A 247 -15.57 -1.28 32.65
N GLY A 248 -16.21 -0.76 31.60
CA GLY A 248 -17.02 0.45 31.67
C GLY A 248 -16.22 1.76 31.51
N ALA A 249 -14.99 1.71 31.00
CA ALA A 249 -14.18 2.90 30.76
C ALA A 249 -14.91 3.93 29.88
N GLN A 250 -14.99 5.17 30.37
CA GLN A 250 -15.48 6.31 29.58
C GLN A 250 -14.48 6.62 28.47
N ILE A 251 -14.99 6.69 27.25
CA ILE A 251 -14.23 7.07 26.05
C ILE A 251 -14.91 8.26 25.38
N LYS A 252 -14.12 9.11 24.73
CA LYS A 252 -14.70 10.10 23.82
C LYS A 252 -15.33 9.37 22.65
N CYS A 253 -16.62 9.58 22.43
CA CYS A 253 -17.35 9.01 21.29
C CYS A 253 -16.68 9.33 19.95
N GLY A 254 -16.98 8.49 18.95
CA GLY A 254 -16.78 8.84 17.56
C GLY A 254 -17.67 10.00 17.14
N HIS A 255 -17.34 10.66 16.03
CA HIS A 255 -18.32 11.49 15.35
C HIS A 255 -19.32 10.59 14.63
N LEU A 256 -20.61 10.68 14.98
CA LEU A 256 -21.71 9.98 14.32
C LEU A 256 -22.19 10.75 13.08
N ILE A 257 -22.42 10.04 11.98
CA ILE A 257 -23.17 10.51 10.80
C ILE A 257 -24.19 9.40 10.43
N LEU A 258 -25.44 9.74 10.15
CA LEU A 258 -26.45 8.78 9.66
C LEU A 258 -26.56 8.91 8.14
N GLN A 259 -26.55 7.81 7.37
CA GLN A 259 -26.66 7.88 5.90
C GLN A 259 -27.73 6.96 5.31
N SER A 260 -28.24 7.30 4.12
CA SER A 260 -29.16 6.48 3.33
C SER A 260 -29.33 7.04 1.91
N PHE A 261 -29.84 6.21 1.01
CA PHE A 261 -30.33 6.57 -0.32
C PHE A 261 -31.78 7.08 -0.32
N GLU A 262 -32.58 6.67 0.66
CA GLU A 262 -34.00 7.02 0.71
C GLU A 262 -34.19 8.46 1.23
N LEU A 263 -34.70 9.32 0.35
CA LEU A 263 -34.92 10.74 0.63
C LEU A 263 -35.83 10.96 1.84
N GLU A 264 -36.92 10.18 1.95
CA GLU A 264 -37.86 10.29 3.06
C GLU A 264 -37.31 9.72 4.38
N CYS A 265 -36.32 8.83 4.34
CA CYS A 265 -35.55 8.43 5.53
C CYS A 265 -34.73 9.61 6.05
N ILE A 266 -33.93 10.27 5.20
CA ILE A 266 -33.10 11.42 5.60
C ILE A 266 -33.97 12.59 6.11
N LYS A 267 -35.11 12.88 5.46
CA LYS A 267 -36.08 13.89 5.93
C LYS A 267 -36.70 13.53 7.28
N TYR A 268 -37.03 12.26 7.52
CA TYR A 268 -37.52 11.81 8.84
C TYR A 268 -36.45 12.00 9.92
N LEU A 269 -35.21 11.55 9.65
CA LEU A 269 -34.08 11.74 10.56
C LEU A 269 -33.83 13.23 10.88
N ALA A 270 -33.99 14.12 9.90
CA ALA A 270 -33.88 15.57 10.12
C ALA A 270 -34.96 16.16 11.05
N GLN A 271 -36.10 15.47 11.22
CA GLN A 271 -37.18 15.90 12.13
C GLN A 271 -37.02 15.35 13.56
N VAL A 272 -36.38 14.18 13.74
CA VAL A 272 -36.36 13.45 15.02
C VAL A 272 -35.01 13.39 15.72
N THR A 273 -33.92 13.78 15.06
CA THR A 273 -32.59 13.83 15.67
C THR A 273 -31.80 15.04 15.18
N HIS A 274 -30.98 15.62 16.06
CA HIS A 274 -30.07 16.72 15.70
C HIS A 274 -28.84 16.22 14.92
N ARG A 275 -28.53 14.92 15.00
CA ARG A 275 -27.32 14.30 14.48
C ARG A 275 -27.09 14.52 12.99
N ASP A 276 -25.82 14.66 12.63
CA ASP A 276 -25.35 14.83 11.26
C ASP A 276 -25.91 13.76 10.31
N ARG A 277 -26.51 14.17 9.18
CA ARG A 277 -27.12 13.26 8.18
C ARG A 277 -26.45 13.39 6.81
N MET A 278 -26.24 12.28 6.12
CA MET A 278 -25.67 12.22 4.77
C MET A 278 -26.71 11.69 3.78
N MET A 279 -27.02 12.51 2.78
CA MET A 279 -27.79 12.07 1.61
C MET A 279 -26.82 11.44 0.61
N LEU A 280 -26.99 10.15 0.32
CA LEU A 280 -26.27 9.44 -0.74
C LEU A 280 -27.02 9.65 -2.07
N ILE A 281 -26.30 10.02 -3.14
CA ILE A 281 -26.91 10.52 -4.39
C ILE A 281 -26.24 9.90 -5.62
N ASP A 282 -26.96 8.95 -6.23
CA ASP A 282 -26.65 8.33 -7.51
C ASP A 282 -27.54 8.98 -8.60
N ILE A 283 -28.30 8.19 -9.35
CA ILE A 283 -29.21 8.65 -10.41
C ILE A 283 -30.51 9.34 -9.92
N GLN A 284 -30.57 9.83 -8.67
CA GLN A 284 -31.65 10.69 -8.19
C GLN A 284 -31.57 12.10 -8.84
N LEU A 285 -31.85 12.16 -10.15
CA LEU A 285 -31.55 13.30 -11.02
C LEU A 285 -31.99 14.69 -10.52
N PRO A 286 -33.16 14.87 -9.85
CA PRO A 286 -33.53 16.16 -9.28
C PRO A 286 -32.52 16.71 -8.27
N LEU A 287 -31.88 15.85 -7.47
CA LEU A 287 -30.92 16.25 -6.44
C LEU A 287 -29.61 16.78 -7.05
N LEU A 288 -29.23 16.28 -8.22
CA LEU A 288 -28.01 16.64 -8.98
C LEU A 288 -28.07 18.03 -9.66
N THR A 289 -29.10 18.83 -9.35
CA THR A 289 -29.35 20.15 -9.92
C THR A 289 -29.02 21.27 -8.95
N TYR A 290 -28.91 22.51 -9.43
CA TYR A 290 -28.67 23.68 -8.57
C TYR A 290 -29.73 23.86 -7.48
N LYS A 291 -31.02 23.62 -7.78
CA LYS A 291 -32.09 23.64 -6.75
C LYS A 291 -32.11 22.37 -5.90
N GLY A 292 -31.72 21.22 -6.45
CA GLY A 292 -31.59 19.96 -5.71
C GLY A 292 -30.55 20.05 -4.59
N LEU A 293 -29.35 20.53 -4.91
CA LEU A 293 -28.31 20.80 -3.93
C LEU A 293 -28.77 21.78 -2.84
N GLN A 294 -29.51 22.83 -3.20
CA GLN A 294 -30.09 23.77 -2.24
C GLN A 294 -31.13 23.08 -1.34
N ASP A 295 -32.02 22.26 -1.88
CA ASP A 295 -33.03 21.54 -1.10
C ASP A 295 -32.41 20.54 -0.12
N VAL A 296 -31.34 19.84 -0.50
CA VAL A 296 -30.64 18.90 0.39
C VAL A 296 -30.13 19.58 1.67
N THR A 297 -29.81 20.88 1.64
CA THR A 297 -29.41 21.63 2.86
C THR A 297 -30.54 21.76 3.91
N ASN A 298 -31.80 21.50 3.54
CA ASN A 298 -32.93 21.51 4.47
C ASN A 298 -32.96 20.27 5.40
N TYR A 299 -32.26 19.18 5.05
CA TYR A 299 -32.32 17.91 5.78
C TYR A 299 -30.98 17.17 5.95
N ALA A 300 -29.94 17.48 5.17
CA ALA A 300 -28.63 16.81 5.26
C ALA A 300 -27.46 17.77 5.49
N ASN A 301 -26.45 17.25 6.20
CA ASN A 301 -25.15 17.87 6.46
C ASN A 301 -24.05 17.39 5.48
N TYR A 302 -24.34 16.37 4.67
CA TYR A 302 -23.40 15.84 3.68
C TYR A 302 -24.16 15.53 2.40
N TYR A 303 -23.59 15.98 1.29
CA TYR A 303 -24.08 15.79 -0.06
C TYR A 303 -23.11 14.83 -0.76
N ALA A 304 -23.40 13.54 -0.68
CA ALA A 304 -22.48 12.45 -1.03
C ALA A 304 -22.82 11.87 -2.41
N VAL A 305 -22.24 12.47 -3.44
CA VAL A 305 -22.52 12.14 -4.85
C VAL A 305 -21.65 11.00 -5.35
N TRP A 306 -22.23 10.18 -6.24
CA TRP A 306 -21.58 9.15 -7.02
C TRP A 306 -20.29 9.64 -7.71
N LYS A 307 -19.14 9.02 -7.43
CA LYS A 307 -17.83 9.54 -7.88
C LYS A 307 -17.74 9.65 -9.41
N GLU A 308 -18.40 8.75 -10.14
CA GLU A 308 -18.43 8.74 -11.60
C GLU A 308 -19.16 9.97 -12.17
N LEU A 309 -20.17 10.51 -11.49
CA LEU A 309 -20.83 11.78 -11.88
C LEU A 309 -19.88 12.98 -11.74
N LEU A 310 -19.01 12.95 -10.72
CA LEU A 310 -18.02 13.98 -10.42
C LEU A 310 -16.77 13.90 -11.30
N TYR A 311 -16.44 12.70 -11.79
CA TYR A 311 -15.32 12.46 -12.68
C TYR A 311 -15.70 12.57 -14.17
N THR A 312 -16.77 11.89 -14.62
CA THR A 312 -17.19 11.84 -16.03
C THR A 312 -18.27 12.87 -16.41
N GLY A 313 -19.10 13.29 -15.46
CA GLY A 313 -20.22 14.19 -15.68
C GLY A 313 -21.59 13.51 -15.70
N ILE A 314 -22.59 14.19 -15.12
CA ILE A 314 -23.95 13.69 -14.94
C ILE A 314 -24.62 13.32 -16.27
N GLU A 315 -24.58 14.23 -17.25
CA GLU A 315 -25.19 14.00 -18.57
C GLU A 315 -24.57 12.79 -19.31
N ALA A 316 -23.26 12.56 -19.13
CA ALA A 316 -22.56 11.44 -19.74
C ALA A 316 -22.92 10.09 -19.10
N GLN A 317 -23.18 10.05 -17.78
CA GLN A 317 -23.69 8.85 -17.11
C GLN A 317 -25.14 8.56 -17.47
N ILE A 318 -25.99 9.59 -17.56
CA ILE A 318 -27.37 9.45 -18.03
C ILE A 318 -27.41 8.84 -19.45
N GLU A 319 -26.59 9.35 -20.37
CA GLU A 319 -26.47 8.81 -21.73
C GLU A 319 -25.94 7.37 -21.73
N ALA A 320 -24.90 7.08 -20.94
CA ALA A 320 -24.29 5.75 -20.87
C ALA A 320 -25.22 4.67 -20.30
N GLN A 321 -26.03 5.03 -19.31
CA GLN A 321 -26.99 4.12 -18.66
C GLN A 321 -28.35 4.07 -19.40
N GLY A 322 -28.56 4.92 -20.40
CA GLY A 322 -29.80 4.99 -21.18
C GLY A 322 -31.00 5.52 -20.39
N ILE A 323 -30.76 6.41 -19.41
CA ILE A 323 -31.80 6.93 -18.51
C ILE A 323 -32.59 8.05 -19.22
N GLU A 324 -33.89 7.85 -19.38
CA GLU A 324 -34.81 8.90 -19.85
C GLU A 324 -35.21 9.83 -18.70
N TYR A 325 -35.29 11.14 -18.98
CA TYR A 325 -35.67 12.15 -18.00
C TYR A 325 -36.38 13.35 -18.65
N ASP A 326 -37.23 14.04 -17.90
CA ASP A 326 -37.87 15.26 -18.38
C ASP A 326 -36.91 16.46 -18.28
N LYS A 327 -36.49 16.95 -19.46
CA LYS A 327 -35.59 18.10 -19.61
C LYS A 327 -36.21 19.40 -19.13
N ASN A 328 -37.53 19.53 -19.12
CA ASN A 328 -38.22 20.70 -18.59
C ASN A 328 -38.11 20.75 -17.07
N ILE A 329 -38.34 19.63 -16.38
CA ILE A 329 -38.18 19.52 -14.91
C ILE A 329 -36.74 19.84 -14.51
N ILE A 330 -35.74 19.26 -15.19
CA ILE A 330 -34.33 19.57 -14.90
C ILE A 330 -33.99 21.05 -15.18
N ALA A 331 -34.53 21.65 -16.24
CA ALA A 331 -34.34 23.08 -16.52
C ALA A 331 -35.03 23.99 -15.46
N GLU A 332 -36.23 23.64 -15.01
CA GLU A 332 -36.93 24.33 -13.92
C GLU A 332 -36.18 24.22 -12.59
N LEU A 333 -35.47 23.11 -12.37
CA LEU A 333 -34.56 22.90 -11.24
C LEU A 333 -33.18 23.60 -11.39
N GLY A 334 -32.98 24.36 -12.47
CA GLY A 334 -31.77 25.16 -12.72
C GLY A 334 -30.68 24.45 -13.54
N GLY A 335 -30.96 23.24 -14.03
CA GLY A 335 -29.99 22.40 -14.75
C GLY A 335 -29.09 21.59 -13.82
N PHE A 336 -28.43 20.58 -14.39
CA PHE A 336 -27.40 19.80 -13.70
C PHE A 336 -26.19 20.65 -13.37
N ILE A 337 -25.60 20.42 -12.19
CA ILE A 337 -24.38 21.13 -11.79
C ILE A 337 -23.17 20.53 -12.53
N PRO A 338 -22.31 21.32 -13.20
CA PRO A 338 -21.11 20.80 -13.86
C PRO A 338 -20.21 20.06 -12.88
N ALA A 339 -19.75 18.86 -13.27
CA ALA A 339 -19.04 17.93 -12.37
C ALA A 339 -17.94 18.57 -11.51
N ARG A 340 -17.12 19.43 -12.12
CA ARG A 340 -16.00 20.14 -11.47
C ARG A 340 -16.39 21.31 -10.59
N ASP A 341 -17.61 21.81 -10.72
CA ASP A 341 -18.16 22.91 -9.91
C ASP A 341 -19.00 22.39 -8.73
N ILE A 342 -19.49 21.13 -8.75
CA ILE A 342 -20.31 20.53 -7.65
C ILE A 342 -19.75 20.80 -6.25
N VAL A 343 -18.45 20.59 -6.04
CA VAL A 343 -17.81 20.81 -4.73
C VAL A 343 -17.81 22.30 -4.35
N VAL A 344 -17.54 23.17 -5.33
CA VAL A 344 -17.46 24.62 -5.14
C VAL A 344 -18.84 25.23 -4.85
N GLU A 345 -19.88 24.81 -5.56
CA GLU A 345 -21.26 25.26 -5.32
C GLU A 345 -21.76 24.80 -3.94
N ALA A 346 -21.44 23.56 -3.54
CA ALA A 346 -21.78 23.05 -2.21
C ALA A 346 -21.01 23.74 -1.07
N HIS A 347 -19.75 24.16 -1.29
CA HIS A 347 -19.03 25.06 -0.37
C HIS A 347 -19.64 26.46 -0.33
N ALA A 348 -20.06 26.99 -1.49
CA ALA A 348 -20.55 28.36 -1.63
C ALA A 348 -21.88 28.64 -0.92
N LEU A 349 -22.69 27.61 -0.67
CA LEU A 349 -23.89 27.69 0.18
C LEU A 349 -23.57 27.92 1.67
N GLY A 350 -22.29 27.92 2.06
CA GLY A 350 -21.80 28.55 3.30
C GLY A 350 -22.24 27.87 4.60
N ILE A 351 -22.69 26.62 4.54
CA ILE A 351 -23.29 25.93 5.69
C ILE A 351 -22.22 25.68 6.77
N PRO A 352 -22.39 26.21 8.00
CA PRO A 352 -21.56 25.80 9.12
C PRO A 352 -21.91 24.35 9.45
N ASN A 353 -20.97 23.44 9.21
CA ASN A 353 -21.15 21.97 9.25
C ASN A 353 -21.91 21.35 8.06
N VAL A 354 -21.61 21.77 6.81
CA VAL A 354 -21.59 20.79 5.70
C VAL A 354 -20.15 20.39 5.40
N LYS A 355 -19.83 19.09 5.52
CA LYS A 355 -18.60 18.55 4.95
C LYS A 355 -18.92 18.13 3.51
N VAL A 356 -18.40 18.85 2.52
CA VAL A 356 -18.64 18.48 1.12
C VAL A 356 -17.71 17.35 0.74
N LYS A 357 -18.23 16.12 0.62
CA LYS A 357 -17.53 15.10 -0.15
C LYS A 357 -18.39 14.02 -0.82
N ILE A 358 -18.20 13.94 -2.14
CA ILE A 358 -17.89 12.77 -2.99
C ILE A 358 -17.69 11.42 -2.25
N THR A 359 -18.67 10.50 -2.27
CA THR A 359 -18.52 9.12 -1.71
C THR A 359 -19.71 8.15 -1.86
N CYS A 360 -19.44 6.85 -2.17
CA CYS A 360 -19.88 5.69 -1.34
C CYS A 360 -20.45 4.32 -1.93
N PHE A 361 -19.70 3.43 -2.65
CA PHE A 361 -19.95 1.95 -2.99
C PHE A 361 -21.25 1.35 -3.65
N GLY A 362 -21.34 0.10 -4.21
CA GLY A 362 -20.50 -1.15 -4.33
C GLY A 362 -21.34 -2.42 -4.75
N ASP A 363 -20.94 -3.51 -5.46
CA ASP A 363 -19.71 -4.09 -6.08
C ASP A 363 -20.10 -5.14 -7.21
N VAL A 364 -19.40 -5.34 -8.38
CA VAL A 364 -19.71 -6.41 -9.43
C VAL A 364 -18.47 -7.09 -10.11
N LYS A 365 -18.63 -8.36 -10.57
CA LYS A 365 -17.61 -9.31 -11.10
C LYS A 365 -17.29 -9.22 -12.61
N MET A 366 -16.16 -9.81 -13.03
CA MET A 366 -15.76 -10.01 -14.44
C MET A 366 -15.04 -11.36 -14.66
N GLU A 367 -15.63 -12.29 -15.42
CA GLU A 367 -14.93 -13.48 -15.97
C GLU A 367 -15.50 -13.92 -17.34
N GLY A 368 -14.65 -14.52 -18.19
CA GLY A 368 -15.06 -15.78 -18.83
C GLY A 368 -15.66 -15.82 -20.26
N LYS A 369 -15.62 -14.76 -21.08
CA LYS A 369 -15.84 -14.78 -22.56
C LYS A 369 -16.88 -15.78 -23.12
N SER A 370 -18.08 -15.30 -23.45
CA SER A 370 -18.87 -15.84 -24.58
C SER A 370 -19.53 -14.69 -25.35
N LEU A 371 -19.70 -14.85 -26.67
CA LEU A 371 -20.40 -13.86 -27.52
C LEU A 371 -21.90 -14.17 -27.59
N ILE A 372 -22.65 -13.13 -28.00
CA ILE A 372 -24.04 -13.10 -28.54
C ILE A 372 -25.08 -12.52 -27.57
N LYS A 373 -25.46 -11.27 -27.89
CA LYS A 373 -26.72 -10.56 -27.60
C LYS A 373 -27.64 -11.10 -26.49
N SER A 374 -27.72 -10.34 -25.41
CA SER A 374 -29.01 -9.88 -24.86
C SER A 374 -29.12 -8.35 -25.01
N PHE A 375 -30.31 -7.80 -24.77
CA PHE A 375 -30.63 -6.37 -24.80
C PHE A 375 -31.42 -6.07 -23.51
N LEU A 376 -31.27 -4.86 -22.94
CA LEU A 376 -31.90 -4.36 -21.70
C LEU A 376 -31.36 -4.94 -20.37
N GLY A 377 -31.15 -4.06 -19.38
CA GLY A 377 -31.28 -4.39 -17.95
C GLY A 377 -30.06 -4.22 -17.03
N LEU A 378 -29.79 -2.99 -16.56
CA LEU A 378 -29.19 -2.61 -15.26
C LEU A 378 -27.88 -3.29 -14.76
N GLU A 379 -26.80 -2.51 -14.59
CA GLU A 379 -25.66 -2.87 -13.73
C GLU A 379 -25.14 -1.68 -12.87
N VAL A 380 -25.59 -1.66 -11.60
CA VAL A 380 -25.01 -1.14 -10.33
C VAL A 380 -23.92 -0.04 -10.35
N GLY A 381 -24.17 1.07 -9.64
CA GLY A 381 -23.21 2.16 -9.40
C GLY A 381 -22.15 1.90 -8.32
N ILE A 382 -20.88 2.29 -8.55
CA ILE A 382 -19.72 2.03 -7.65
C ILE A 382 -18.63 3.15 -7.67
N TYR A 383 -18.95 4.43 -7.41
CA TYR A 383 -19.19 5.03 -6.09
C TYR A 383 -17.96 5.02 -5.12
N THR A 384 -17.00 4.12 -5.34
CA THR A 384 -15.89 3.67 -4.46
C THR A 384 -14.51 4.19 -4.87
N ILE A 385 -13.59 4.46 -3.94
CA ILE A 385 -12.15 4.37 -4.26
C ILE A 385 -11.58 3.01 -3.80
N TYR A 386 -11.38 2.13 -4.79
CA TYR A 386 -10.93 0.74 -4.63
C TYR A 386 -9.45 0.64 -4.28
N ASP A 387 -9.01 -0.57 -3.96
CA ASP A 387 -7.62 -1.04 -4.11
C ASP A 387 -6.92 -0.53 -5.39
N SER A 388 -5.62 -0.21 -5.35
CA SER A 388 -4.82 0.01 -6.57
C SER A 388 -4.62 -1.23 -7.45
N ARG A 389 -4.82 -2.43 -6.89
CA ARG A 389 -4.85 -3.71 -7.63
C ARG A 389 -6.15 -3.89 -8.43
N GLU A 390 -7.19 -3.11 -8.15
CA GLU A 390 -8.40 -3.05 -8.96
C GLU A 390 -8.25 -1.95 -10.03
N PRO A 391 -8.47 -2.25 -11.33
CA PRO A 391 -8.20 -1.31 -12.40
C PRO A 391 -9.16 -0.10 -12.35
N SER A 392 -8.62 1.12 -12.51
CA SER A 392 -9.37 2.39 -12.51
C SER A 392 -10.40 2.57 -13.64
N ARG A 393 -10.67 1.52 -14.42
CA ARG A 393 -11.39 1.57 -15.71
C ARG A 393 -12.86 1.12 -15.64
N ARG A 394 -13.38 0.76 -14.47
CA ARG A 394 -14.83 0.52 -14.31
C ARG A 394 -15.56 1.84 -14.61
N GLY A 395 -16.54 1.80 -15.53
CA GLY A 395 -17.24 3.00 -16.03
C GLY A 395 -16.62 3.72 -17.24
N CYS A 396 -15.52 3.26 -17.84
CA CYS A 396 -14.93 3.91 -19.03
C CYS A 396 -15.69 3.58 -20.35
N VAL A 397 -16.73 4.36 -20.67
CA VAL A 397 -17.61 4.16 -21.85
C VAL A 397 -16.89 4.38 -23.20
N SER A 398 -15.84 5.21 -23.24
CA SER A 398 -15.27 5.75 -24.50
C SER A 398 -13.77 5.47 -24.71
N GLY A 399 -13.15 4.62 -23.88
CA GLY A 399 -11.78 4.11 -24.10
C GLY A 399 -10.61 5.00 -23.68
N ASN A 400 -10.84 6.29 -23.37
CA ASN A 400 -9.84 7.17 -22.74
C ASN A 400 -10.15 7.30 -21.24
N CYS A 401 -9.27 6.78 -20.37
CA CYS A 401 -9.38 6.89 -18.91
C CYS A 401 -8.17 7.68 -18.36
N ASP A 402 -8.39 8.89 -17.83
CA ASP A 402 -7.40 9.69 -17.10
C ASP A 402 -8.06 10.12 -15.78
N PRO A 403 -8.00 9.25 -14.76
CA PRO A 403 -6.74 8.73 -14.21
C PRO A 403 -6.34 7.32 -14.68
N GLU A 404 -5.07 7.18 -15.10
CA GLU A 404 -4.48 5.87 -15.45
C GLU A 404 -4.26 4.94 -14.25
N ASN A 405 -4.24 5.47 -13.01
CA ASN A 405 -3.90 4.73 -11.79
C ASN A 405 -4.61 5.31 -10.53
N LYS A 406 -4.40 4.64 -9.39
CA LYS A 406 -5.02 4.97 -8.09
C LYS A 406 -4.55 6.30 -7.49
N GLU A 407 -3.27 6.63 -7.60
CA GLU A 407 -2.70 7.89 -7.10
C GLU A 407 -3.31 9.09 -7.82
N MET A 408 -3.43 9.02 -9.15
CA MET A 408 -4.05 10.07 -9.96
C MET A 408 -5.57 10.18 -9.72
N GLU A 409 -6.27 9.06 -9.48
CA GLU A 409 -7.68 9.07 -9.05
C GLU A 409 -7.85 9.81 -7.73
N LEU A 410 -7.02 9.47 -6.74
CA LEU A 410 -7.02 10.14 -5.43
C LEU A 410 -6.65 11.62 -5.56
N TYR A 411 -5.58 11.97 -6.26
CA TYR A 411 -5.14 13.36 -6.43
C TYR A 411 -6.17 14.21 -7.17
N PHE A 412 -6.90 13.66 -8.16
CA PHE A 412 -7.99 14.37 -8.83
C PHE A 412 -9.04 14.84 -7.82
N TYR A 413 -9.53 13.94 -6.96
CA TYR A 413 -10.47 14.31 -5.91
C TYR A 413 -9.81 15.24 -4.88
N PHE A 414 -8.56 15.00 -4.48
CA PHE A 414 -7.83 15.85 -3.52
C PHE A 414 -7.72 17.31 -3.99
N GLU A 415 -7.47 17.54 -5.29
CA GLU A 415 -7.49 18.88 -5.91
C GLU A 415 -8.89 19.51 -5.96
N MET A 416 -9.94 18.69 -6.01
CA MET A 416 -11.34 19.09 -6.23
C MET A 416 -12.01 19.74 -5.00
N GLY A 417 -11.44 19.64 -3.79
CA GLY A 417 -11.90 20.38 -2.60
C GLY A 417 -12.59 19.55 -1.50
N VAL A 418 -12.14 18.32 -1.29
CA VAL A 418 -12.99 17.23 -0.78
C VAL A 418 -12.84 16.93 0.74
N ASP A 419 -13.90 17.00 1.56
CA ASP A 419 -13.84 16.86 3.04
C ASP A 419 -13.71 15.42 3.66
N GLY A 420 -14.67 14.47 3.61
CA GLY A 420 -14.51 13.06 4.13
C GLY A 420 -14.79 11.91 3.13
N MET A 421 -13.85 10.97 2.89
CA MET A 421 -13.81 10.02 1.75
C MET A 421 -13.73 8.56 2.19
N PHE A 422 -14.53 7.66 1.61
CA PHE A 422 -14.46 6.23 1.90
C PHE A 422 -13.63 5.47 0.89
N VAL A 423 -12.96 4.43 1.37
CA VAL A 423 -11.99 3.60 0.64
C VAL A 423 -12.11 2.14 1.07
N GLU A 424 -11.65 1.22 0.24
CA GLU A 424 -11.51 -0.19 0.63
C GLU A 424 -10.23 -0.50 1.40
N ASN A 425 -9.16 0.23 1.05
CA ASN A 425 -7.78 0.04 1.50
C ASN A 425 -7.35 1.30 2.26
N VAL A 426 -7.48 1.25 3.60
CA VAL A 426 -7.26 2.38 4.50
C VAL A 426 -5.79 2.80 4.52
N GLY A 427 -4.86 1.84 4.58
CA GLY A 427 -3.43 2.08 4.57
C GLY A 427 -2.96 2.86 3.33
N GLU A 428 -3.29 2.37 2.14
CA GLU A 428 -2.93 2.99 0.85
C GLU A 428 -3.49 4.41 0.72
N ALA A 429 -4.77 4.60 1.06
CA ALA A 429 -5.40 5.91 0.99
C ALA A 429 -4.75 6.93 1.95
N ARG A 430 -4.28 6.47 3.13
CA ARG A 430 -3.56 7.32 4.08
C ARG A 430 -2.13 7.64 3.62
N GLU A 431 -1.44 6.71 2.98
CA GLU A 431 -0.11 6.94 2.38
C GLU A 431 -0.19 7.95 1.23
N ILE A 432 -1.11 7.76 0.29
CA ILE A 432 -1.30 8.68 -0.85
C ILE A 432 -1.76 10.07 -0.37
N ARG A 433 -2.60 10.16 0.67
CA ARG A 433 -2.94 11.42 1.35
C ARG A 433 -1.71 12.13 1.95
N GLN A 434 -0.78 11.39 2.55
CA GLN A 434 0.47 11.95 3.09
C GLN A 434 1.43 12.41 1.98
N SER A 435 1.50 11.67 0.87
CA SER A 435 2.25 12.09 -0.32
C SER A 435 1.76 13.45 -0.86
N TYR A 436 0.44 13.62 -1.02
CA TYR A 436 -0.15 14.89 -1.48
C TYR A 436 0.07 16.05 -0.50
N GLN A 437 -0.05 15.82 0.82
CA GLN A 437 0.28 16.83 1.83
C GLN A 437 1.70 17.36 1.59
N PHE A 438 2.68 16.47 1.54
CA PHE A 438 4.08 16.86 1.49
C PHE A 438 4.47 17.52 0.15
N SER A 439 3.95 17.01 -0.96
CA SER A 439 4.29 17.46 -2.31
C SER A 439 3.51 18.70 -2.77
N VAL A 440 2.19 18.72 -2.57
CA VAL A 440 1.29 19.74 -3.15
C VAL A 440 0.88 20.80 -2.13
N VAL A 441 0.63 20.43 -0.87
CA VAL A 441 0.13 21.37 0.16
C VAL A 441 1.27 22.12 0.85
N ASP A 442 2.34 21.42 1.23
CA ASP A 442 3.50 21.98 1.92
C ASP A 442 4.51 22.66 0.97
N GLY A 443 4.33 22.51 -0.35
CA GLY A 443 5.15 23.17 -1.38
C GLY A 443 6.55 22.60 -1.57
N ASN A 444 6.84 21.37 -1.12
CA ASN A 444 8.15 20.76 -1.27
C ASN A 444 8.33 20.12 -2.67
N GLU A 445 8.57 20.94 -3.69
CA GLU A 445 8.78 20.54 -5.11
C GLU A 445 9.81 19.41 -5.33
N LYS A 446 10.67 19.11 -4.35
CA LYS A 446 11.70 18.06 -4.44
C LYS A 446 11.21 16.64 -4.12
N ALA A 447 9.90 16.44 -3.97
CA ALA A 447 9.32 15.17 -3.52
C ALA A 447 8.15 14.67 -4.38
N VAL A 448 8.27 14.77 -5.72
CA VAL A 448 7.48 13.96 -6.66
C VAL A 448 8.42 13.35 -7.70
N PHE A 449 8.73 12.05 -7.55
CA PHE A 449 9.30 11.24 -8.63
C PHE A 449 8.93 9.75 -8.48
N TRP A 450 7.68 9.48 -8.09
CA TRP A 450 7.00 8.22 -8.41
C TRP A 450 6.11 8.48 -9.62
N SER A 451 6.60 8.15 -10.82
CA SER A 451 5.84 8.29 -12.06
C SER A 451 6.16 7.16 -13.04
N HIS A 452 5.41 6.08 -12.89
CA HIS A 452 4.76 5.34 -13.98
C HIS A 452 5.45 5.28 -15.36
N SER A 453 5.86 4.07 -15.74
CA SER A 453 5.95 3.66 -17.15
C SER A 453 4.88 2.59 -17.40
N THR A 454 3.72 3.02 -17.91
CA THR A 454 2.49 2.20 -18.04
C THR A 454 2.52 1.20 -19.22
N GLU A 455 3.44 0.23 -19.17
CA GLU A 455 3.22 -1.12 -19.75
C GLU A 455 2.64 -2.09 -18.70
N GLN A 456 2.10 -1.55 -17.61
CA GLN A 456 1.44 -2.28 -16.54
C GLN A 456 -0.06 -2.41 -16.83
N VAL A 457 -0.50 -3.62 -17.19
CA VAL A 457 -1.59 -4.43 -16.60
C VAL A 457 -1.84 -5.60 -17.57
N GLN A 458 -1.00 -6.63 -17.44
CA GLN A 458 -1.31 -8.01 -17.82
C GLN A 458 -0.49 -8.93 -16.91
N GLU A 459 -1.10 -10.04 -16.48
CA GLU A 459 -0.54 -11.02 -15.54
C GLU A 459 -0.16 -10.48 -14.15
N PHE A 460 -1.17 -10.10 -13.36
CA PHE A 460 -1.07 -10.10 -11.89
C PHE A 460 -0.85 -11.54 -11.38
N GLY A 461 0.41 -11.95 -11.25
CA GLY A 461 0.78 -13.10 -10.44
C GLY A 461 0.56 -12.78 -8.95
N LEU A 462 -0.61 -13.13 -8.42
CA LEU A 462 -0.97 -12.91 -7.01
C LEU A 462 0.05 -13.53 -6.05
N VAL A 463 0.83 -12.69 -5.36
CA VAL A 463 1.50 -13.10 -4.13
C VAL A 463 0.60 -12.77 -2.94
N LYS A 464 0.35 -13.79 -2.12
CA LYS A 464 -0.43 -13.67 -0.88
C LYS A 464 0.39 -12.89 0.16
N ILE A 465 -0.06 -11.69 0.51
CA ILE A 465 0.24 -11.13 1.83
C ILE A 465 -0.39 -12.07 2.87
N HIS A 466 0.44 -12.84 3.58
CA HIS A 466 0.03 -13.57 4.76
C HIS A 466 0.32 -12.72 6.00
N SER A 467 -0.75 -12.33 6.71
CA SER A 467 -0.62 -11.84 8.09
C SER A 467 -0.12 -12.99 8.98
N ILE A 468 0.75 -12.68 9.94
CA ILE A 468 1.39 -13.68 10.79
C ILE A 468 0.38 -14.22 11.82
N GLY A 469 0.08 -15.52 11.73
CA GLY A 469 -0.77 -16.24 12.68
C GLY A 469 -0.56 -17.76 12.59
N SER A 470 -0.11 -18.37 13.69
CA SER A 470 -0.16 -19.81 13.98
C SER A 470 0.12 -20.83 12.84
N ARG A 471 1.33 -20.76 12.27
CA ARG A 471 2.24 -21.92 12.03
C ARG A 471 1.61 -23.32 11.83
N SER A 472 1.65 -23.81 10.60
CA SER A 472 1.97 -25.22 10.30
C SER A 472 3.06 -25.28 9.22
N MET A 473 3.86 -26.35 9.21
CA MET A 473 4.88 -26.60 8.19
C MET A 473 4.35 -27.63 7.20
N GLU A 474 4.23 -27.30 5.91
CA GLU A 474 4.39 -28.32 4.84
C GLU A 474 4.62 -27.73 3.43
N ASN A 475 5.80 -28.05 2.89
CA ASN A 475 6.15 -28.33 1.50
C ASN A 475 5.35 -27.67 0.34
N SER A 476 5.88 -26.56 -0.21
CA SER A 476 6.01 -26.36 -1.66
C SER A 476 7.13 -25.35 -1.97
N THR A 477 7.88 -25.54 -3.06
CA THR A 477 9.22 -24.92 -3.27
C THR A 477 9.34 -24.04 -4.51
N THR A 478 8.23 -23.49 -5.04
CA THR A 478 8.19 -22.91 -6.41
C THR A 478 7.51 -21.54 -6.54
N ALA A 479 7.87 -20.54 -5.73
CA ALA A 479 7.43 -19.13 -5.91
C ALA A 479 8.30 -18.10 -5.15
N PHE A 480 9.54 -17.80 -5.60
CA PHE A 480 10.46 -16.90 -4.87
C PHE A 480 11.49 -16.09 -5.71
N GLU A 481 11.40 -16.05 -7.04
CA GLU A 481 12.29 -15.22 -7.87
C GLU A 481 11.53 -14.06 -8.52
N GLY A 482 11.48 -12.91 -7.83
CA GLY A 482 10.85 -11.68 -8.33
C GLY A 482 10.50 -10.63 -7.27
N GLU A 483 10.48 -10.97 -5.99
CA GLU A 483 9.91 -10.09 -4.95
C GLU A 483 10.93 -9.26 -4.14
N VAL A 484 10.53 -8.01 -3.89
CA VAL A 484 11.17 -7.10 -2.93
C VAL A 484 10.52 -7.29 -1.57
N TRP A 485 11.17 -8.03 -0.68
CA TRP A 485 10.60 -8.33 0.63
C TRP A 485 10.55 -7.06 1.52
N PRO A 486 9.39 -6.71 2.11
CA PRO A 486 9.31 -5.58 3.03
C PRO A 486 10.17 -5.81 4.28
N ILE A 487 10.57 -4.72 4.93
CA ILE A 487 11.30 -4.74 6.19
C ILE A 487 10.38 -4.17 7.27
N ASP A 488 10.17 -4.95 8.32
CA ASP A 488 9.63 -4.44 9.57
C ASP A 488 10.75 -3.72 10.34
N TYR A 489 10.58 -2.41 10.54
CA TYR A 489 11.53 -1.57 11.25
C TYR A 489 11.15 -1.45 12.73
N GLU A 490 12.13 -1.47 13.63
CA GLU A 490 11.85 -1.31 15.06
C GLU A 490 11.42 0.12 15.38
N HIS A 491 10.17 0.31 15.80
CA HIS A 491 9.62 1.60 16.19
C HIS A 491 9.48 1.73 17.72
N PRO A 492 10.02 2.77 18.37
CA PRO A 492 10.97 3.75 17.84
C PRO A 492 12.38 3.16 17.62
N PRO A 493 13.14 3.64 16.61
CA PRO A 493 14.43 3.07 16.23
C PRO A 493 15.46 3.16 17.36
N LYS A 494 16.01 2.01 17.74
CA LYS A 494 17.01 1.91 18.81
C LYS A 494 18.38 2.41 18.34
N VAL A 495 18.78 2.05 17.12
CA VAL A 495 19.97 2.58 16.45
C VAL A 495 19.57 3.75 15.56
N GLN A 496 19.47 4.94 16.17
CA GLN A 496 19.15 6.19 15.47
C GLN A 496 20.09 6.42 14.26
N PRO A 497 19.55 6.71 13.06
CA PRO A 497 20.34 6.98 11.87
C PRO A 497 20.94 8.39 11.89
N TYR A 498 22.18 8.54 11.43
CA TYR A 498 22.75 9.83 11.12
C TYR A 498 22.07 10.47 9.90
N TRP A 499 22.24 11.79 9.74
CA TRP A 499 21.63 12.55 8.64
C TRP A 499 21.99 12.03 7.23
N PHE A 500 23.15 11.37 7.08
CA PHE A 500 23.62 10.77 5.84
C PHE A 500 23.24 9.28 5.68
N GLU A 501 22.78 8.61 6.74
CA GLU A 501 22.35 7.20 6.71
C GLU A 501 20.90 7.09 6.20
N LYS A 502 20.60 7.83 5.13
CA LYS A 502 19.29 7.96 4.50
C LYS A 502 19.42 7.59 3.03
N ALA A 503 18.92 6.41 2.68
CA ALA A 503 18.79 5.95 1.30
C ALA A 503 17.43 5.26 1.14
N ASP A 504 16.86 5.31 -0.06
CA ASP A 504 15.68 4.52 -0.39
C ASP A 504 16.06 3.05 -0.58
N ILE A 505 16.00 2.30 0.53
CA ILE A 505 16.28 0.86 0.57
C ILE A 505 15.34 0.10 -0.36
N THR A 506 14.08 0.53 -0.47
CA THR A 506 13.07 -0.11 -1.33
C THR A 506 13.45 0.06 -2.80
N TRP A 507 13.75 1.29 -3.25
CA TRP A 507 14.26 1.55 -4.60
C TRP A 507 15.50 0.73 -4.91
N TRP A 508 16.49 0.68 -4.00
CA TRP A 508 17.71 -0.09 -4.22
C TRP A 508 17.47 -1.60 -4.33
N LYS A 509 16.56 -2.17 -3.54
CA LYS A 509 16.15 -3.58 -3.71
C LYS A 509 15.43 -3.80 -5.04
N THR A 510 14.46 -2.94 -5.38
CA THR A 510 13.72 -3.01 -6.65
C THR A 510 14.67 -2.93 -7.83
N PHE A 511 15.65 -2.02 -7.81
CA PHE A 511 16.69 -1.89 -8.82
C PHE A 511 17.52 -3.18 -8.96
N MET A 512 17.94 -3.79 -7.84
CA MET A 512 18.70 -5.06 -7.87
C MET A 512 17.86 -6.25 -8.39
N VAL A 513 16.56 -6.29 -8.08
CA VAL A 513 15.61 -7.32 -8.54
C VAL A 513 15.28 -7.18 -10.03
N GLN A 514 15.09 -5.95 -10.52
CA GLN A 514 14.88 -5.63 -11.93
C GLN A 514 16.17 -5.83 -12.77
N ASN A 515 17.34 -5.65 -12.14
CA ASN A 515 18.65 -5.78 -12.79
C ASN A 515 19.47 -6.94 -12.19
N PRO A 516 18.95 -8.18 -12.12
CA PRO A 516 19.63 -9.28 -11.42
C PRO A 516 20.93 -9.69 -12.11
N ASN A 517 21.02 -9.40 -13.41
CA ASN A 517 22.18 -9.66 -14.26
C ASN A 517 23.27 -8.58 -14.17
N LEU A 518 23.05 -7.43 -13.52
CA LEU A 518 24.04 -6.35 -13.49
C LEU A 518 25.35 -6.78 -12.82
N ALA A 519 25.30 -7.56 -11.74
CA ALA A 519 26.48 -8.10 -11.09
C ALA A 519 27.20 -9.18 -11.94
N TRP A 520 26.45 -9.93 -12.76
CA TRP A 520 27.02 -10.87 -13.74
C TRP A 520 27.74 -10.12 -14.87
N TYR A 521 27.09 -9.15 -15.52
CA TYR A 521 27.71 -8.32 -16.55
C TYR A 521 28.95 -7.57 -16.01
N SER A 522 28.85 -7.02 -14.79
CA SER A 522 29.97 -6.37 -14.10
C SER A 522 31.14 -7.33 -13.86
N THR A 523 30.86 -8.59 -13.48
CA THR A 523 31.89 -9.63 -13.27
C THR A 523 32.52 -10.08 -14.59
N VAL A 524 31.73 -10.25 -15.66
CA VAL A 524 32.25 -10.59 -17.00
C VAL A 524 33.16 -9.46 -17.52
N LEU A 525 32.70 -8.21 -17.44
CA LEU A 525 33.48 -7.02 -17.81
C LEU A 525 34.77 -6.93 -16.99
N TYR A 526 34.69 -7.13 -15.68
CA TYR A 526 35.85 -7.19 -14.78
C TYR A 526 36.86 -8.26 -15.19
N LEU A 527 36.45 -9.49 -15.49
CA LEU A 527 37.36 -10.56 -15.92
C LEU A 527 38.03 -10.21 -17.26
N ILE A 528 37.27 -9.69 -18.24
CA ILE A 528 37.81 -9.21 -19.52
C ILE A 528 38.83 -8.09 -19.28
N THR A 529 38.50 -7.09 -18.45
CA THR A 529 39.39 -5.98 -18.10
C THR A 529 40.65 -6.47 -17.40
N ILE A 530 40.56 -7.37 -16.42
CA ILE A 530 41.71 -7.86 -15.65
C ILE A 530 42.67 -8.66 -16.52
N PHE A 531 42.18 -9.61 -17.33
CA PHE A 531 43.06 -10.42 -18.19
C PHE A 531 43.57 -9.63 -19.41
N GLY A 532 42.75 -8.75 -19.99
CA GLY A 532 43.19 -7.81 -21.05
C GLY A 532 44.27 -6.84 -20.55
N LEU A 533 44.10 -6.29 -19.35
CA LEU A 533 45.10 -5.44 -18.70
C LEU A 533 46.37 -6.22 -18.34
N GLN A 534 46.25 -7.48 -17.93
CA GLN A 534 47.40 -8.35 -17.67
C GLN A 534 48.21 -8.62 -18.97
N ALA A 535 47.53 -8.82 -20.10
CA ALA A 535 48.18 -8.93 -21.40
C ALA A 535 48.84 -7.59 -21.83
N PHE A 536 48.15 -6.46 -21.67
CA PHE A 536 48.68 -5.13 -21.97
C PHE A 536 49.90 -4.74 -21.11
N MET A 537 49.90 -5.13 -19.83
CA MET A 537 51.00 -4.89 -18.89
C MET A 537 52.17 -5.88 -19.03
N LYS A 538 52.03 -6.95 -19.84
CA LYS A 538 53.09 -7.96 -20.07
C LYS A 538 54.40 -7.30 -20.49
N HIS A 539 54.34 -6.40 -21.47
CA HIS A 539 55.47 -5.71 -22.09
C HIS A 539 55.70 -4.27 -21.56
N ARG A 540 55.12 -3.91 -20.41
CA ARG A 540 55.28 -2.58 -19.77
C ARG A 540 55.86 -2.70 -18.36
N ASP A 541 56.42 -1.62 -17.83
CA ASP A 541 56.90 -1.56 -16.44
C ASP A 541 55.74 -1.50 -15.41
N SER A 542 56.04 -1.80 -14.16
CA SER A 542 55.06 -1.76 -13.07
C SER A 542 54.78 -0.32 -12.58
N MET A 543 53.50 0.01 -12.42
CA MET A 543 53.10 1.38 -12.07
C MET A 543 53.35 1.69 -10.58
N ARG A 544 53.89 2.88 -10.30
CA ARG A 544 54.29 3.34 -8.95
C ARG A 544 53.12 3.86 -8.09
N LEU A 545 52.03 3.09 -8.00
CA LEU A 545 50.76 3.46 -7.35
C LEU A 545 50.79 3.48 -5.81
N LYS A 546 51.95 3.72 -5.16
CA LYS A 546 52.12 3.57 -3.70
C LYS A 546 51.16 4.46 -2.90
N LYS A 547 51.10 5.77 -3.20
CA LYS A 547 50.24 6.72 -2.48
C LYS A 547 48.75 6.37 -2.64
N THR A 548 48.31 6.16 -3.88
CA THR A 548 46.92 5.78 -4.21
C THR A 548 46.49 4.52 -3.48
N LEU A 549 47.35 3.49 -3.45
CA LEU A 549 47.07 2.23 -2.76
C LEU A 549 47.00 2.41 -1.23
N ILE A 550 47.80 3.28 -0.63
CA ILE A 550 47.68 3.58 0.82
C ILE A 550 46.33 4.23 1.12
N VAL A 551 45.93 5.25 0.35
CA VAL A 551 44.65 5.94 0.51
C VAL A 551 43.49 4.96 0.33
N TRP A 552 43.51 4.17 -0.75
CA TRP A 552 42.51 3.14 -1.03
C TRP A 552 42.32 2.15 0.13
N ASN A 553 43.40 1.55 0.63
CA ASN A 553 43.33 0.63 1.77
C ASN A 553 42.86 1.35 3.05
N ALA A 554 43.29 2.59 3.30
CA ALA A 554 42.84 3.36 4.47
C ALA A 554 41.34 3.70 4.40
N SER A 555 40.83 4.06 3.22
CA SER A 555 39.40 4.31 3.00
C SER A 555 38.56 3.05 3.19
N LEU A 556 38.98 1.89 2.63
CA LEU A 556 38.27 0.62 2.82
C LEU A 556 38.37 0.11 4.26
N ALA A 557 39.48 0.34 4.96
CA ALA A 557 39.62 0.04 6.38
C ALA A 557 38.66 0.88 7.24
N LEU A 558 38.60 2.20 7.01
CA LEU A 558 37.68 3.10 7.73
C LEU A 558 36.22 2.73 7.46
N PHE A 559 35.85 2.57 6.18
CA PHE A 559 34.52 2.13 5.76
C PHE A 559 34.11 0.81 6.45
N SER A 560 34.99 -0.19 6.44
CA SER A 560 34.72 -1.48 7.08
C SER A 560 34.63 -1.37 8.61
N THR A 561 35.38 -0.46 9.23
CA THR A 561 35.32 -0.21 10.69
C THR A 561 33.99 0.40 11.10
N VAL A 562 33.50 1.40 10.34
CA VAL A 562 32.19 2.03 10.62
C VAL A 562 31.05 1.06 10.32
N GLY A 563 31.09 0.33 9.20
CA GLY A 563 30.11 -0.71 8.88
C GLY A 563 30.03 -1.82 9.94
N PHE A 564 31.19 -2.29 10.44
CA PHE A 564 31.26 -3.25 11.54
C PHE A 564 30.55 -2.72 12.81
N TYR A 565 30.82 -1.47 13.19
CA TYR A 565 30.21 -0.84 14.36
C TYR A 565 28.69 -0.66 14.19
N ARG A 566 28.23 -0.06 13.09
CA ARG A 566 26.81 0.29 12.89
C ARG A 566 25.93 -0.93 12.69
N VAL A 567 26.37 -1.95 11.94
CA VAL A 567 25.61 -3.20 11.76
C VAL A 567 25.74 -4.11 12.99
N GLY A 568 26.90 -4.12 13.65
CA GLY A 568 27.13 -4.91 14.87
C GLY A 568 26.24 -4.51 16.04
N GLN A 569 25.81 -3.24 16.12
CA GLN A 569 24.85 -2.75 17.11
C GLN A 569 23.51 -3.51 17.08
N GLU A 570 22.94 -3.78 15.91
CA GLU A 570 21.70 -4.56 15.81
C GLU A 570 21.93 -6.02 16.22
N LEU A 571 23.04 -6.63 15.78
CA LEU A 571 23.30 -8.04 16.06
C LEU A 571 23.47 -8.30 17.56
N LEU A 572 24.18 -7.40 18.27
CA LEU A 572 24.31 -7.45 19.74
C LEU A 572 22.96 -7.21 20.44
N TYR A 573 22.16 -6.26 19.95
CA TYR A 573 20.84 -5.96 20.52
C TYR A 573 19.87 -7.16 20.39
N LYS A 574 19.73 -7.72 19.19
CA LYS A 574 18.86 -8.89 18.94
C LYS A 574 19.33 -10.15 19.65
N PHE A 575 20.64 -10.35 19.82
CA PHE A 575 21.17 -11.46 20.62
C PHE A 575 20.81 -11.34 22.12
N GLY A 576 20.51 -10.13 22.60
CA GLY A 576 20.03 -9.85 23.96
C GLY A 576 18.50 -9.93 24.16
N LYS A 577 17.70 -10.10 23.09
CA LYS A 577 16.26 -10.39 23.21
C LYS A 577 16.03 -11.87 23.56
N PRO A 578 14.85 -12.28 24.11
CA PRO A 578 14.58 -13.66 24.55
C PRO A 578 14.77 -14.75 23.48
N GLU A 579 14.71 -14.38 22.20
CA GLU A 579 14.89 -15.27 21.05
C GLU A 579 16.38 -15.51 20.74
N GLY A 580 17.27 -14.66 21.26
CA GLY A 580 18.72 -14.78 21.20
C GLY A 580 19.27 -15.08 19.81
N TYR A 581 20.13 -16.09 19.72
CA TYR A 581 20.76 -16.55 18.47
C TYR A 581 19.76 -17.08 17.42
N TYR A 582 18.57 -17.54 17.83
CA TYR A 582 17.51 -17.87 16.88
C TYR A 582 16.88 -16.60 16.30
N GLY A 583 16.66 -15.57 17.13
CA GLY A 583 16.19 -14.26 16.68
C GLY A 583 17.09 -13.63 15.62
N THR A 584 18.41 -13.63 15.84
CA THR A 584 19.38 -13.03 14.91
C THR A 584 19.54 -13.79 13.58
N VAL A 585 19.22 -15.08 13.52
CA VAL A 585 19.35 -15.91 12.29
C VAL A 585 18.02 -16.07 11.53
N CYS A 586 16.89 -16.15 12.24
CA CYS A 586 15.62 -16.61 11.70
C CYS A 586 14.48 -15.59 11.69
N LEU A 587 14.51 -14.55 12.54
CA LEU A 587 13.41 -13.60 12.67
C LEU A 587 13.72 -12.28 11.94
N ARG A 588 12.75 -11.77 11.17
CA ARG A 588 12.90 -10.56 10.34
C ARG A 588 12.51 -9.28 11.07
N GLU A 589 11.65 -9.40 12.09
CA GLU A 589 11.09 -8.31 12.87
C GLU A 589 12.14 -7.36 13.48
N GLY A 590 11.75 -6.11 13.69
CA GLY A 590 12.52 -5.11 14.43
C GLY A 590 13.92 -4.83 13.87
N ARG A 591 14.08 -4.65 12.55
CA ARG A 591 15.35 -4.19 11.97
C ARG A 591 15.53 -2.68 12.20
N ASN A 592 16.76 -2.20 12.26
CA ASN A 592 17.05 -0.76 12.27
C ASN A 592 17.28 -0.29 10.83
N PHE A 593 16.66 0.83 10.43
CA PHE A 593 16.88 1.44 9.11
C PHE A 593 18.38 1.69 8.80
N THR A 594 19.13 2.10 9.82
CA THR A 594 20.60 2.16 9.83
C THR A 594 21.26 0.88 9.30
N THR A 595 20.76 -0.30 9.69
CA THR A 595 21.31 -1.60 9.28
C THR A 595 21.22 -1.78 7.77
N ASP A 596 20.04 -1.59 7.16
CA ASP A 596 19.89 -1.80 5.71
C ASP A 596 20.67 -0.76 4.88
N PHE A 597 20.84 0.47 5.38
CA PHE A 597 21.74 1.45 4.76
C PHE A 597 23.18 0.92 4.67
N TRP A 598 23.70 0.32 5.75
CA TRP A 598 25.03 -0.29 5.73
C TRP A 598 25.10 -1.63 5.01
N LEU A 599 24.00 -2.41 4.92
CA LEU A 599 23.91 -3.61 4.06
C LEU A 599 23.86 -3.26 2.56
N LEU A 600 23.26 -2.12 2.21
CA LEU A 600 23.29 -1.56 0.86
C LEU A 600 24.73 -1.17 0.50
N LEU A 601 25.39 -0.36 1.34
CA LEU A 601 26.78 0.03 1.12
C LEU A 601 27.72 -1.19 1.11
N PHE A 602 27.46 -2.23 1.93
CA PHE A 602 28.18 -3.51 1.88
C PHE A 602 28.06 -4.19 0.51
N THR A 603 26.86 -4.20 -0.08
CA THR A 603 26.61 -4.80 -1.39
C THR A 603 27.28 -4.00 -2.50
N LEU A 604 27.20 -2.66 -2.44
CA LEU A 604 27.86 -1.77 -3.39
C LEU A 604 29.40 -1.80 -3.25
N SER A 605 29.93 -2.04 -2.05
CA SER A 605 31.38 -2.14 -1.84
C SER A 605 32.02 -3.27 -2.64
N LYS A 606 31.28 -4.34 -2.98
CA LYS A 606 31.84 -5.47 -3.73
C LYS A 606 32.23 -5.12 -5.17
N PHE A 607 31.50 -4.19 -5.78
CA PHE A 607 31.88 -3.56 -7.06
C PHE A 607 33.12 -2.66 -6.93
N VAL A 608 33.30 -2.00 -5.78
CA VAL A 608 34.49 -1.19 -5.48
C VAL A 608 35.71 -2.08 -5.22
N GLU A 609 35.55 -3.17 -4.46
CA GLU A 609 36.58 -4.16 -4.12
C GLU A 609 37.17 -4.87 -5.36
N LEU A 610 36.47 -4.88 -6.51
CA LEU A 610 37.04 -5.26 -7.81
C LEU A 610 38.33 -4.48 -8.16
N GLY A 611 38.45 -3.24 -7.68
CA GLY A 611 39.61 -2.37 -7.87
C GLY A 611 40.92 -2.90 -7.27
N ASP A 612 40.87 -3.72 -6.21
CA ASP A 612 42.07 -4.35 -5.62
C ASP A 612 42.85 -5.16 -6.67
N THR A 613 42.12 -5.89 -7.52
CA THR A 613 42.70 -6.73 -8.57
C THR A 613 43.34 -5.88 -9.67
N ILE A 614 42.80 -4.68 -9.96
CA ILE A 614 43.41 -3.72 -10.89
C ILE A 614 44.76 -3.24 -10.34
N PHE A 615 44.84 -2.90 -9.05
CA PHE A 615 46.11 -2.53 -8.41
C PHE A 615 47.14 -3.68 -8.41
N ILE A 616 46.71 -4.93 -8.28
CA ILE A 616 47.58 -6.12 -8.39
C ILE A 616 48.19 -6.21 -9.80
N VAL A 617 47.37 -6.10 -10.85
CA VAL A 617 47.82 -6.21 -12.25
C VAL A 617 48.71 -5.03 -12.66
N LEU A 618 48.31 -3.78 -12.38
CA LEU A 618 49.11 -2.59 -12.72
C LEU A 618 50.48 -2.56 -12.02
N ARG A 619 50.60 -3.19 -10.86
CA ARG A 619 51.86 -3.36 -10.11
C ARG A 619 52.61 -4.65 -10.47
N LYS A 620 52.16 -5.40 -11.49
CA LYS A 620 52.70 -6.69 -11.95
C LYS A 620 52.92 -7.70 -10.80
N GLN A 621 52.00 -7.71 -9.84
CA GLN A 621 51.99 -8.67 -8.72
C GLN A 621 51.31 -9.97 -9.16
N GLN A 622 51.51 -11.07 -8.40
CA GLN A 622 50.90 -12.35 -8.75
C GLN A 622 49.38 -12.32 -8.55
N LEU A 623 48.64 -12.36 -9.65
CA LEU A 623 47.19 -12.56 -9.62
C LEU A 623 46.87 -14.00 -9.24
N HIS A 624 46.39 -14.21 -8.00
CA HIS A 624 45.97 -15.52 -7.51
C HIS A 624 44.53 -15.84 -7.94
N ALA A 625 44.25 -17.11 -8.25
CA ALA A 625 42.91 -17.58 -8.61
C ALA A 625 41.86 -17.28 -7.53
N LEU A 626 42.23 -17.40 -6.25
CA LEU A 626 41.40 -17.03 -5.10
C LEU A 626 40.90 -15.59 -5.19
N GLN A 627 41.73 -14.63 -5.63
CA GLN A 627 41.37 -13.20 -5.65
C GLN A 627 40.22 -12.92 -6.63
N TRP A 628 40.38 -13.32 -7.90
CA TRP A 628 39.38 -12.99 -8.91
C TRP A 628 38.12 -13.88 -8.82
N TYR A 629 38.27 -15.13 -8.36
CA TYR A 629 37.12 -16.00 -8.06
C TYR A 629 36.30 -15.43 -6.90
N HIS A 630 36.95 -15.03 -5.79
CA HIS A 630 36.28 -14.38 -4.66
C HIS A 630 35.53 -13.12 -5.09
N HIS A 631 36.23 -12.17 -5.74
CA HIS A 631 35.64 -10.86 -6.06
C HIS A 631 34.49 -10.92 -7.07
N GLY A 632 34.54 -11.82 -8.06
CA GLY A 632 33.38 -12.06 -8.93
C GLY A 632 32.21 -12.70 -8.18
N LEU A 633 32.48 -13.79 -7.44
CA LEU A 633 31.45 -14.57 -6.76
C LEU A 633 30.71 -13.77 -5.68
N VAL A 634 31.43 -13.03 -4.82
CA VAL A 634 30.77 -12.25 -3.77
C VAL A 634 29.98 -11.07 -4.33
N THR A 635 30.41 -10.46 -5.44
CA THR A 635 29.68 -9.36 -6.10
C THR A 635 28.34 -9.84 -6.66
N ILE A 636 28.34 -10.99 -7.36
CA ILE A 636 27.11 -11.63 -7.86
C ILE A 636 26.15 -11.97 -6.71
N VAL A 637 26.69 -12.47 -5.60
CA VAL A 637 25.88 -13.03 -4.52
C VAL A 637 25.35 -11.95 -3.58
N SER A 638 26.13 -10.92 -3.23
CA SER A 638 25.61 -9.80 -2.44
C SER A 638 24.45 -9.11 -3.16
N TRP A 639 24.56 -8.96 -4.49
CA TRP A 639 23.51 -8.41 -5.35
C TRP A 639 22.22 -9.24 -5.30
N LYS A 640 22.31 -10.58 -5.35
CA LYS A 640 21.12 -11.45 -5.29
C LYS A 640 20.55 -11.62 -3.88
N LEU A 641 21.37 -11.52 -2.83
CA LEU A 641 20.93 -11.72 -1.43
C LEU A 641 20.30 -10.46 -0.80
N PHE A 642 20.75 -9.25 -1.15
CA PHE A 642 20.27 -8.02 -0.51
C PHE A 642 18.73 -7.82 -0.63
N PRO A 643 18.09 -8.04 -1.80
CA PRO A 643 16.63 -7.88 -1.92
C PRO A 643 15.79 -8.86 -1.10
N TRP A 644 16.30 -10.07 -0.85
CA TRP A 644 15.61 -11.07 -0.03
C TRP A 644 15.52 -10.69 1.46
N ALA A 645 16.22 -9.63 1.88
CA ALA A 645 16.11 -9.00 3.20
C ALA A 645 16.32 -9.93 4.40
N GLU A 646 17.02 -11.06 4.22
CA GLU A 646 17.08 -12.13 5.21
C GLU A 646 17.90 -11.73 6.46
N PRO A 647 17.56 -12.22 7.67
CA PRO A 647 18.27 -11.84 8.89
C PRO A 647 19.76 -12.20 8.85
N ILE A 648 20.10 -13.31 8.18
CA ILE A 648 21.48 -13.79 8.05
C ILE A 648 22.42 -12.83 7.31
N VAL A 649 21.89 -11.93 6.47
CA VAL A 649 22.72 -10.96 5.74
C VAL A 649 23.43 -10.01 6.71
N VAL A 650 22.83 -9.76 7.88
CA VAL A 650 23.47 -9.05 9.00
C VAL A 650 24.72 -9.79 9.49
N TYR A 651 24.66 -11.11 9.70
CA TYR A 651 25.83 -11.92 10.07
C TYR A 651 26.93 -11.85 9.00
N TYR A 652 26.56 -12.01 7.72
CA TYR A 652 27.51 -12.00 6.62
C TYR A 652 28.26 -10.66 6.54
N ALA A 653 27.53 -9.55 6.67
CA ALA A 653 28.09 -8.21 6.67
C ALA A 653 28.96 -7.93 7.90
N VAL A 654 28.49 -8.21 9.12
CA VAL A 654 29.27 -7.98 10.36
C VAL A 654 30.58 -8.77 10.35
N ILE A 655 30.54 -10.05 10.02
CA ILE A 655 31.74 -10.90 10.01
C ILE A 655 32.73 -10.43 8.93
N ASN A 656 32.23 -10.07 7.74
CA ASN A 656 33.11 -9.61 6.66
C ASN A 656 33.66 -8.20 6.91
N PHE A 657 32.84 -7.23 7.36
CA PHE A 657 33.29 -5.89 7.75
C PHE A 657 34.36 -5.95 8.85
N GLY A 658 34.15 -6.78 9.89
CA GLY A 658 35.11 -6.99 10.97
C GLY A 658 36.47 -7.42 10.42
N ILE A 659 36.51 -8.42 9.55
CA ILE A 659 37.76 -8.94 8.98
C ILE A 659 38.36 -8.01 7.92
N HIS A 660 37.54 -7.34 7.11
CA HIS A 660 38.00 -6.35 6.13
C HIS A 660 38.64 -5.14 6.83
N SER A 661 38.15 -4.72 7.99
CA SER A 661 38.80 -3.65 8.78
C SER A 661 40.24 -4.01 9.16
N PHE A 662 40.49 -5.23 9.68
CA PHE A 662 41.84 -5.72 9.98
C PHE A 662 42.70 -5.92 8.71
N MET A 663 42.13 -6.52 7.66
CA MET A 663 42.84 -6.81 6.41
C MET A 663 43.31 -5.55 5.69
N TYR A 664 42.42 -4.58 5.48
CA TYR A 664 42.76 -3.33 4.81
C TYR A 664 43.67 -2.45 5.69
N SER A 665 43.51 -2.47 7.02
CA SER A 665 44.46 -1.82 7.93
C SER A 665 45.88 -2.39 7.81
N TYR A 666 46.02 -3.72 7.76
CA TYR A 666 47.30 -4.38 7.52
C TYR A 666 47.93 -3.94 6.19
N PHE A 667 47.16 -3.87 5.11
CA PHE A 667 47.66 -3.43 3.81
C PHE A 667 47.98 -1.93 3.76
N ALA A 668 47.25 -1.07 4.45
CA ALA A 668 47.56 0.36 4.57
C ALA A 668 48.89 0.60 5.32
N VAL A 669 49.07 -0.03 6.49
CA VAL A 669 50.29 0.08 7.32
C VAL A 669 51.52 -0.49 6.60
N LYS A 670 51.37 -1.65 5.95
CA LYS A 670 52.40 -2.24 5.09
C LYS A 670 52.68 -1.38 3.85
N GLY A 671 51.65 -0.72 3.34
CA GLY A 671 51.73 0.25 2.24
C GLY A 671 52.58 1.47 2.59
N LEU A 672 52.45 2.03 3.80
CA LEU A 672 53.29 3.12 4.30
C LEU A 672 54.77 2.72 4.30
N GLY A 673 55.07 1.51 4.77
CA GLY A 673 56.42 0.91 4.76
C GLY A 673 56.87 0.33 6.10
N TYR A 674 55.99 0.31 7.11
CA TYR A 674 56.29 -0.30 8.41
C TYR A 674 56.49 -1.81 8.29
N ARG A 675 57.42 -2.36 9.10
CA ARG A 675 57.63 -3.81 9.21
C ARG A 675 56.52 -4.40 10.09
N VAL A 676 55.51 -5.00 9.45
CA VAL A 676 54.41 -5.68 10.14
C VAL A 676 54.76 -7.18 10.33
N PRO A 677 54.59 -7.77 11.53
CA PRO A 677 54.90 -9.17 11.77
C PRO A 677 54.14 -10.16 10.85
N ASP A 678 54.84 -11.20 10.38
CA ASP A 678 54.21 -12.30 9.61
C ASP A 678 53.16 -13.08 10.43
N SER A 679 53.27 -13.06 11.77
CA SER A 679 52.23 -13.60 12.66
C SER A 679 50.88 -12.92 12.45
N LEU A 680 50.84 -11.59 12.28
CA LEU A 680 49.59 -10.86 12.04
C LEU A 680 48.99 -11.21 10.67
N ALA A 681 49.83 -11.39 9.64
CA ALA A 681 49.36 -11.88 8.34
C ALA A 681 48.74 -13.28 8.45
N LYS A 682 49.37 -14.18 9.22
CA LYS A 682 48.85 -15.52 9.50
C LYS A 682 47.53 -15.45 10.28
N THR A 683 47.44 -14.62 11.31
CA THR A 683 46.19 -14.37 12.07
C THR A 683 45.06 -13.87 11.17
N ILE A 684 45.32 -12.92 10.27
CA ILE A 684 44.32 -12.44 9.31
C ILE A 684 43.84 -13.58 8.39
N THR A 685 44.75 -14.43 7.87
CA THR A 685 44.33 -15.60 7.06
C THR A 685 43.55 -16.63 7.90
N THR A 686 43.90 -16.83 9.17
CA THR A 686 43.13 -17.69 10.09
C THR A 686 41.73 -17.12 10.37
N LEU A 687 41.60 -15.82 10.62
CA LEU A 687 40.29 -15.15 10.78
C LEU A 687 39.46 -15.26 9.51
N GLN A 688 40.06 -15.07 8.32
CA GLN A 688 39.39 -15.25 7.04
C GLN A 688 38.84 -16.68 6.84
N ILE A 689 39.55 -17.71 7.31
CA ILE A 689 39.10 -19.11 7.33
C ILE A 689 37.96 -19.31 8.32
N LEU A 690 38.09 -18.81 9.55
CA LEU A 690 37.07 -18.91 10.59
C LEU A 690 35.75 -18.22 10.19
N GLN A 691 35.82 -17.13 9.42
CA GLN A 691 34.66 -16.49 8.79
C GLN A 691 33.84 -17.44 7.92
N MET A 692 34.51 -18.26 7.10
CA MET A 692 33.83 -19.20 6.21
C MET A 692 33.20 -20.35 7.01
N VAL A 693 33.87 -20.80 8.08
CA VAL A 693 33.35 -21.80 9.02
C VAL A 693 32.12 -21.26 9.76
N ALA A 694 32.18 -20.04 10.30
CA ALA A 694 31.07 -19.40 11.01
C ALA A 694 29.85 -19.18 10.10
N ASN A 695 30.05 -18.67 8.88
CA ASN A 695 28.94 -18.50 7.93
C ASN A 695 28.41 -19.83 7.39
N THR A 696 29.24 -20.87 7.27
CA THR A 696 28.76 -22.25 6.99
C THR A 696 27.91 -22.76 8.14
N TRP A 697 28.36 -22.61 9.39
CA TRP A 697 27.60 -22.99 10.59
C TRP A 697 26.25 -22.28 10.68
N ASN A 698 26.19 -20.97 10.42
CA ASN A 698 24.95 -20.20 10.37
C ASN A 698 23.91 -20.80 9.40
N ASN A 699 24.36 -21.34 8.26
CA ASN A 699 23.51 -22.02 7.29
C ASN A 699 23.12 -23.43 7.72
N LEU A 700 24.04 -24.20 8.31
CA LEU A 700 23.73 -25.52 8.85
C LEU A 700 22.73 -25.44 10.02
N TYR A 701 22.89 -24.46 10.92
CA TYR A 701 21.93 -24.17 11.98
C TYR A 701 20.52 -23.85 11.45
N THR A 702 20.43 -23.12 10.33
CA THR A 702 19.17 -22.84 9.63
C THR A 702 18.47 -24.14 9.18
N ILE A 703 19.22 -25.18 8.80
CA ILE A 703 18.70 -26.49 8.39
C ILE A 703 18.38 -27.40 9.59
N MET A 704 19.20 -27.34 10.64
CA MET A 704 19.11 -28.22 11.80
C MET A 704 17.99 -27.85 12.79
N ILE A 705 17.41 -26.65 12.70
CA ILE A 705 16.46 -26.15 13.69
C ILE A 705 15.00 -26.54 13.36
N SER A 706 14.34 -27.22 14.30
CA SER A 706 12.91 -27.59 14.20
C SER A 706 11.94 -26.42 14.50
N ARG A 707 12.30 -25.20 14.08
CA ARG A 707 11.49 -23.97 14.24
C ARG A 707 11.38 -23.24 12.89
N PRO A 708 10.27 -22.55 12.61
CA PRO A 708 10.15 -21.70 11.42
C PRO A 708 11.32 -20.71 11.33
N CYS A 709 11.84 -20.50 10.13
CA CYS A 709 12.99 -19.62 9.92
C CYS A 709 12.78 -18.87 8.61
N ASN A 710 12.83 -17.53 8.63
CA ASN A 710 12.47 -16.69 7.49
C ASN A 710 13.62 -16.56 6.47
N ARG A 711 14.13 -17.72 6.05
CA ARG A 711 15.30 -17.98 5.21
C ARG A 711 14.87 -18.72 3.95
N HIS A 712 15.25 -18.20 2.78
CA HIS A 712 14.88 -18.78 1.50
C HIS A 712 15.76 -20.02 1.18
N PRO A 713 15.21 -21.20 0.80
CA PRO A 713 16.00 -22.40 0.56
C PRO A 713 17.15 -22.23 -0.43
N SER A 714 16.92 -21.51 -1.54
CA SER A 714 17.99 -21.22 -2.51
C SER A 714 19.10 -20.35 -1.91
N SER A 715 18.77 -19.43 -0.99
CA SER A 715 19.79 -18.64 -0.27
C SER A 715 20.69 -19.52 0.58
N ILE A 716 20.12 -20.50 1.29
CA ILE A 716 20.88 -21.46 2.10
C ILE A 716 21.80 -22.29 1.18
N LEU A 717 21.27 -22.82 0.07
CA LEU A 717 22.04 -23.62 -0.89
C LEU A 717 23.19 -22.83 -1.52
N TRP A 718 22.93 -21.64 -2.08
CA TRP A 718 23.96 -20.77 -2.65
C TRP A 718 25.00 -20.41 -1.60
N SER A 719 24.58 -19.97 -0.41
CA SER A 719 25.49 -19.62 0.69
C SER A 719 26.42 -20.78 1.07
N LEU A 720 25.90 -22.00 1.22
CA LEU A 720 26.71 -23.19 1.52
C LEU A 720 27.73 -23.48 0.43
N ILE A 721 27.33 -23.48 -0.85
CA ILE A 721 28.24 -23.71 -1.98
C ILE A 721 29.41 -22.71 -1.95
N ILE A 722 29.13 -21.44 -1.68
CA ILE A 722 30.10 -20.35 -1.67
C ILE A 722 31.03 -20.43 -0.46
N TYR A 723 30.49 -20.55 0.76
CA TYR A 723 31.31 -20.58 1.96
C TYR A 723 32.18 -21.84 2.02
N ILE A 724 31.69 -22.99 1.53
CA ILE A 724 32.50 -24.22 1.43
C ILE A 724 33.57 -24.09 0.34
N SER A 725 33.27 -23.55 -0.84
CA SER A 725 34.28 -23.39 -1.91
C SER A 725 35.37 -22.39 -1.52
N LEU A 726 35.00 -21.25 -0.93
CA LEU A 726 35.94 -20.27 -0.40
C LEU A 726 36.75 -20.83 0.75
N TRP A 727 36.14 -21.57 1.69
CA TRP A 727 36.85 -22.24 2.79
C TRP A 727 37.94 -23.16 2.25
N ALA A 728 37.62 -24.05 1.29
CA ALA A 728 38.59 -24.94 0.67
C ALA A 728 39.73 -24.19 -0.03
N LEU A 729 39.44 -23.09 -0.75
CA LEU A 729 40.45 -22.28 -1.41
C LEU A 729 41.34 -21.49 -0.42
N PHE A 730 40.77 -20.93 0.65
CA PHE A 730 41.52 -20.24 1.71
C PHE A 730 42.39 -21.21 2.52
N VAL A 731 41.90 -22.41 2.83
CA VAL A 731 42.70 -23.48 3.48
C VAL A 731 43.86 -23.91 2.56
N LYS A 732 43.60 -24.16 1.28
CA LYS A 732 44.63 -24.47 0.27
C LYS A 732 45.67 -23.35 0.14
N PHE A 733 45.24 -22.09 0.19
CA PHE A 733 46.13 -20.93 0.23
C PHE A 733 46.96 -20.88 1.52
N PHE A 734 46.36 -21.08 2.69
CA PHE A 734 47.04 -21.08 3.98
C PHE A 734 48.16 -22.14 4.06
N PHE A 735 47.87 -23.39 3.70
CA PHE A 735 48.89 -24.44 3.65
C PHE A 735 50.01 -24.09 2.66
N LYS A 736 49.68 -23.61 1.45
CA LYS A 736 50.69 -23.16 0.47
C LYS A 736 51.52 -21.97 0.95
N ARG A 737 50.94 -21.06 1.75
CA ARG A 737 51.56 -19.79 2.18
C ARG A 737 52.37 -19.88 3.47
N TYR A 738 52.00 -20.78 4.39
CA TYR A 738 52.56 -20.87 5.75
C TYR A 738 53.04 -22.27 6.17
N SER A 739 52.59 -23.33 5.50
CA SER A 739 53.00 -24.72 5.80
C SER A 739 53.92 -25.32 4.73
N GLY A 740 54.18 -24.59 3.64
CA GLY A 740 55.24 -24.93 2.69
C GLY A 740 56.60 -24.91 3.38
N THR A 741 57.22 -26.08 3.51
CA THR A 741 58.48 -26.29 4.23
C THR A 741 59.57 -25.35 3.73
N LYS A 742 60.35 -24.76 4.65
CA LYS A 742 61.65 -24.20 4.29
C LYS A 742 62.55 -25.35 3.86
N SER A 743 62.63 -25.61 2.56
CA SER A 743 63.70 -26.42 2.00
C SER A 743 65.02 -25.66 2.18
N LYS A 744 65.69 -25.90 3.32
CA LYS A 744 67.13 -25.69 3.43
C LYS A 744 67.79 -26.80 2.64
N ILE A 745 68.18 -26.49 1.42
CA ILE A 745 69.28 -27.16 0.74
C ILE A 745 70.37 -26.09 0.61
N ASN A 746 71.61 -26.48 0.92
CA ASN A 746 72.78 -25.60 0.92
C ASN A 746 73.26 -25.34 -0.51
#